data_AF-A0A845MPC4-F1
#
_entry.id   AF-A0A845MPC4-F1
#
_cell.length_a   1.000
_cell.length_b   1.000
_cell.length_c   1.000
_cell.angle_alpha   90.00
_cell.angle_beta   90.00
_cell.angle_gamma   90.00
#
_symmetry.space_group_name_H-M   'P 1'
#
loop_
_entity.id
_entity.type
_entity.pdbx_description
1 polymer ?
#
loop_
_entity_poly.entity_id
_entity_poly.type
_entity_poly.pdbx_seq_one_letter_code
_entity_poly.pdbx_strand_id
1 'polypeptide(L)'
;MIRSFLLVAGLMLSAMSFADDNKALDYYQQGYRAESRGSTDEAIDLYRKALAERSRDGQITIPGKVSYEWYETPRGMARRKVESGGRTEPYYPEQRMNELLARIERERRELQNDEQRRQKFMNPPQLLLTAELLDASNDKAVDGGESGKLLVTVQNSGKTRADQVVLKLDSSSYALQHDATVTIGSIEPGKSLVRAIPYQARKTLRDGSLTLTIAAREKDGFDSRELSLQAVARAFQPAKLQIARQEIRRGEGSLLLVSYDIVNLGKGVARDVTVAMTTDERVILRNESDLKKRIGTLAPNEMRTVEVGLYTSLRSGDGLKLALEVTEEGNAGGLRQRLALNVPDAASGEIGMGAVAYTPVTAPVAIDNVGLNIPSSAVQEDMAVGIIIGNSNYANLDPVRYANQDARTVSDYVVKAMGYSRDNVRLERDLSSREFRRLFGTRERGFKDGVLYRRVELNARRRENPPVFVYYSGHGAPSLEEDGKAYLVPVDTSLRDLAYEGYALDDFYASIAALPSNNVTVVIDSCFSGSTNDGLLQKDISPALLKTADTITPIDMGNASVFTSTSPRQVSYWYNEARHSLFTYYFLKGLRGSADDDSDQRITSGELHEYLSWNVANYILEANKPSDQTPQLVGDNRRVMAVYKGAP
;
A
#
# COMPACT_ATOMS: atom_id res chain seq x y z
N MET A 1 -27.33 76.12 15.16
CA MET A 1 -26.22 77.05 15.45
C MET A 1 -25.50 76.62 16.72
N ILE A 2 -24.35 75.95 16.57
CA ILE A 2 -23.02 76.30 17.12
C ILE A 2 -22.88 76.57 18.65
N ARG A 3 -22.16 75.62 19.29
CA ARG A 3 -21.02 75.71 20.25
C ARG A 3 -21.21 75.79 21.78
N SER A 4 -20.75 74.71 22.45
CA SER A 4 -19.43 74.61 23.12
C SER A 4 -19.34 74.38 24.65
N PHE A 5 -18.69 73.24 24.99
CA PHE A 5 -17.49 73.08 25.84
C PHE A 5 -17.55 72.61 27.33
N LEU A 6 -16.76 71.52 27.54
CA LEU A 6 -15.81 71.17 28.63
C LEU A 6 -16.28 70.49 29.94
N LEU A 7 -15.99 69.18 30.01
CA LEU A 7 -15.07 68.48 30.96
C LEU A 7 -15.02 68.92 32.43
N VAL A 8 -15.25 67.97 33.35
CA VAL A 8 -14.25 67.49 34.33
C VAL A 8 -14.54 66.01 34.65
N ALA A 9 -13.70 65.12 34.13
CA ALA A 9 -13.44 63.80 34.70
C ALA A 9 -12.04 63.87 35.31
N GLY A 10 -11.83 63.40 36.54
CA GLY A 10 -10.50 63.40 37.14
C GLY A 10 -10.39 62.74 38.51
N LEU A 11 -9.57 61.68 38.54
CA LEU A 11 -8.80 61.14 39.67
C LEU A 11 -9.49 60.21 40.68
N MET A 12 -9.80 58.99 40.23
CA MET A 12 -9.83 57.76 41.06
C MET A 12 -9.29 56.56 40.25
N LEU A 13 -8.17 56.71 39.56
CA LEU A 13 -7.44 55.60 38.94
C LEU A 13 -5.94 55.87 39.05
N SER A 14 -5.27 55.28 40.06
CA SER A 14 -3.82 54.99 40.00
C SER A 14 -3.27 54.25 41.22
N ALA A 15 -3.99 54.08 42.34
CA ALA A 15 -3.40 53.39 43.50
C ALA A 15 -3.38 51.85 43.39
N MET A 16 -4.31 51.24 42.64
CA MET A 16 -4.43 49.78 42.56
C MET A 16 -3.39 49.12 41.64
N SER A 17 -2.95 49.74 40.54
CA SER A 17 -2.03 49.07 39.59
C SER A 17 -0.56 49.04 40.03
N PHE A 18 -0.17 49.74 41.11
CA PHE A 18 1.23 49.80 41.56
C PHE A 18 1.56 48.79 42.68
N ALA A 19 0.55 48.28 43.38
CA ALA A 19 0.74 47.22 44.37
C ALA A 19 1.10 45.89 43.67
N ASP A 20 0.52 45.66 42.50
CA ASP A 20 0.69 44.45 41.69
C ASP A 20 2.07 44.44 41.00
N ASP A 21 2.59 45.60 40.56
CA ASP A 21 3.92 45.72 39.95
C ASP A 21 5.08 45.43 40.92
N ASN A 22 4.97 45.81 42.19
CA ASN A 22 5.99 45.50 43.20
C ASN A 22 6.01 44.01 43.56
N LYS A 23 4.84 43.39 43.67
CA LYS A 23 4.71 41.94 43.92
C LYS A 23 5.19 41.12 42.74
N ALA A 24 4.82 41.52 41.51
CA ALA A 24 5.31 40.89 40.29
C ALA A 24 6.84 40.91 40.23
N LEU A 25 7.46 42.07 40.51
CA LEU A 25 8.92 42.20 40.54
C LEU A 25 9.58 41.36 41.64
N ASP A 26 9.00 41.30 42.83
CA ASP A 26 9.51 40.48 43.94
C ASP A 26 9.47 38.99 43.61
N TYR A 27 8.35 38.46 43.10
CA TYR A 27 8.27 37.07 42.63
C TYR A 27 9.25 36.77 41.50
N TYR A 28 9.43 37.68 40.55
CA TYR A 28 10.41 37.53 39.48
C TYR A 28 11.85 37.48 40.02
N GLN A 29 12.22 38.34 40.96
CA GLN A 29 13.54 38.34 41.57
C GLN A 29 13.79 37.09 42.42
N GLN A 30 12.77 36.60 43.12
CA GLN A 30 12.84 35.33 43.84
C GLN A 30 13.01 34.16 42.87
N GLY A 31 12.25 34.14 41.76
CA GLY A 31 12.37 33.13 40.70
C GLY A 31 13.78 33.10 40.09
N TYR A 32 14.35 34.27 39.82
CA TYR A 32 15.72 34.40 39.32
C TYR A 32 16.78 33.85 40.29
N ARG A 33 16.58 34.04 41.60
CA ARG A 33 17.48 33.47 42.63
C ARG A 33 17.30 31.95 42.76
N ALA A 34 16.08 31.44 42.62
CA ALA A 34 15.81 30.00 42.60
C ALA A 34 16.47 29.32 41.38
N GLU A 35 16.33 29.93 40.20
CA GLU A 35 16.99 29.48 38.96
C GLU A 35 18.52 29.45 39.12
N SER A 36 19.11 30.53 39.66
CA SER A 36 20.57 30.64 39.86
C SER A 36 21.12 29.59 40.84
N ARG A 37 20.29 29.06 41.73
CA ARG A 37 20.66 27.99 42.68
C ARG A 37 20.33 26.59 42.16
N GLY A 38 19.83 26.46 40.92
CA GLY A 38 19.47 25.19 40.29
C GLY A 38 18.12 24.60 40.76
N SER A 39 17.28 25.37 41.46
CA SER A 39 15.95 24.94 41.92
C SER A 39 14.90 25.24 40.84
N THR A 40 14.89 24.44 39.77
CA THR A 40 14.09 24.71 38.56
C THR A 40 12.58 24.73 38.81
N ASP A 41 12.03 23.80 39.59
CA ASP A 41 10.59 23.75 39.89
C ASP A 41 10.13 24.97 40.71
N GLU A 42 10.95 25.38 41.69
CA GLU A 42 10.71 26.57 42.51
C GLU A 42 10.76 27.84 41.64
N ALA A 43 11.72 27.94 40.71
CA ALA A 43 11.84 29.06 39.79
C ALA A 43 10.61 29.17 38.85
N ILE A 44 10.13 28.06 38.29
CA ILE A 44 8.95 28.03 37.41
C ILE A 44 7.69 28.48 38.18
N ASP A 45 7.50 28.01 39.41
CA ASP A 45 6.36 28.42 40.25
C ASP A 45 6.39 29.93 40.57
N LEU A 46 7.58 30.46 40.89
CA LEU A 46 7.78 31.89 41.16
C LEU A 46 7.59 32.76 39.91
N TYR A 47 8.04 32.31 38.73
CA TYR A 47 7.76 33.01 37.47
C TYR A 47 6.27 32.96 37.09
N ARG A 48 5.58 31.84 37.36
CA ARG A 48 4.12 31.76 37.18
C ARG A 48 3.37 32.71 38.12
N LYS A 49 3.80 32.82 39.38
CA LYS A 49 3.26 33.80 40.34
C LYS A 49 3.51 35.23 39.88
N ALA A 50 4.71 35.54 39.37
CA ALA A 50 5.00 36.83 38.77
C ALA A 50 4.05 37.14 37.61
N LEU A 51 3.85 36.19 36.68
CA LEU A 51 2.95 36.34 35.54
C LEU A 51 1.47 36.50 35.92
N ALA A 52 1.05 35.94 37.05
CA ALA A 52 -0.30 36.13 37.58
C ALA A 52 -0.53 37.56 38.08
N GLU A 53 0.50 38.20 38.63
CA GLU A 53 0.47 39.61 39.06
C GLU A 53 0.66 40.57 37.87
N ARG A 54 1.53 40.21 36.90
CA ARG A 54 1.72 40.96 35.66
C ARG A 54 2.06 40.04 34.49
N SER A 55 1.13 39.96 33.53
CA SER A 55 1.11 38.94 32.48
C SER A 55 1.97 39.23 31.24
N ARG A 56 2.84 40.24 31.25
CA ARG A 56 3.63 40.62 30.07
C ARG A 56 5.08 40.95 30.45
N ASP A 57 5.99 40.37 29.68
CA ASP A 57 7.40 40.70 29.69
C ASP A 57 7.67 42.15 29.26
N GLY A 58 8.79 42.72 29.71
CA GLY A 58 9.23 44.07 29.38
C GLY A 58 9.92 44.77 30.55
N GLN A 59 9.53 46.02 30.82
CA GLN A 59 10.06 46.81 31.94
C GLN A 59 8.96 47.09 32.97
N ILE A 60 9.28 46.89 34.26
CA ILE A 60 8.43 47.33 35.37
C ILE A 60 8.99 48.65 35.89
N THR A 61 8.15 49.69 35.91
CA THR A 61 8.51 51.02 36.45
C THR A 61 7.77 51.23 37.77
N ILE A 62 8.53 51.32 38.85
CA ILE A 62 8.01 51.64 40.18
C ILE A 62 8.14 53.15 40.40
N PRO A 63 7.03 53.89 40.45
CA PRO A 63 7.08 55.33 40.69
C PRO A 63 7.58 55.59 42.11
N GLY A 64 8.38 56.65 42.27
CA GLY A 64 8.85 57.01 43.60
C GLY A 64 7.74 57.63 44.45
N LYS A 65 7.93 57.58 45.77
CA LYS A 65 6.97 58.12 46.74
C LYS A 65 6.97 59.65 46.67
N VAL A 66 5.76 60.21 46.61
CA VAL A 66 5.53 61.63 46.79
C VAL A 66 5.19 61.86 48.26
N SER A 67 6.02 62.61 48.97
CA SER A 67 5.75 63.09 50.32
C SER A 67 5.70 64.61 50.36
N TYR A 68 5.01 65.17 51.35
CA TYR A 68 4.98 66.60 51.58
C TYR A 68 5.76 66.91 52.85
N GLU A 69 6.80 67.71 52.72
CA GLU A 69 7.55 68.22 53.87
C GLU A 69 7.07 69.65 54.17
N TRP A 70 6.78 69.90 55.45
CA TRP A 70 6.49 71.24 55.93
C TRP A 70 7.78 71.98 56.23
N TYR A 71 7.87 73.23 55.79
CA TYR A 71 8.99 74.12 56.08
C TYR A 71 8.49 75.52 56.38
N GLU A 72 9.23 76.24 57.22
CA GLU A 72 8.82 77.53 57.73
C GLU A 72 9.16 78.65 56.73
N THR A 73 8.24 79.59 56.54
CA THR A 73 8.42 80.77 55.68
C THR A 73 8.06 82.05 56.43
N PRO A 74 8.49 83.26 55.99
CA PRO A 74 8.17 84.52 56.65
C PRO A 74 6.67 84.85 56.75
N ARG A 75 5.79 84.08 56.09
CA ARG A 75 4.33 84.22 56.13
C ARG A 75 3.62 83.03 56.82
N GLY A 76 4.36 82.10 57.45
CA GLY A 76 3.85 80.89 58.11
C GLY A 76 4.36 79.57 57.51
N MET A 77 3.86 78.44 57.99
CA MET A 77 4.24 77.10 57.52
C MET A 77 3.76 76.84 56.07
N ALA A 78 4.70 76.51 55.19
CA ALA A 78 4.41 76.10 53.82
C ALA A 78 4.77 74.62 53.62
N ARG A 79 4.15 73.95 52.64
CA ARG A 79 4.50 72.57 52.27
C ARG A 79 5.19 72.54 50.91
N ARG A 80 6.28 71.79 50.79
CA ARG A 80 6.90 71.46 49.50
C ARG A 80 6.69 69.98 49.17
N LYS A 81 6.50 69.71 47.87
CA LYS A 81 6.42 68.35 47.34
C LYS A 81 7.85 67.80 47.23
N VAL A 82 8.11 66.65 47.84
CA VAL A 82 9.37 65.90 47.72
C VAL A 82 9.04 64.59 47.03
N GLU A 83 9.66 64.34 45.87
CA GLU A 83 9.48 63.11 45.10
C GLU A 83 10.79 62.31 45.15
N SER A 84 10.75 61.07 45.64
CA SER A 84 11.88 60.16 45.40
C SER A 84 11.88 59.75 43.91
N GLY A 85 13.05 59.57 43.30
CA GLY A 85 13.12 59.09 41.91
C GLY A 85 12.50 57.68 41.75
N GLY A 86 11.69 57.47 40.71
CA GLY A 86 11.21 56.14 40.35
C GLY A 86 12.33 55.25 39.81
N ARG A 87 12.14 53.93 39.86
CA ARG A 87 13.10 52.94 39.32
C ARG A 87 12.43 52.08 38.25
N THR A 88 13.19 51.70 37.22
CA THR A 88 12.73 50.83 36.15
C THR A 88 13.63 49.60 36.10
N GLU A 89 13.04 48.41 36.16
CA GLU A 89 13.74 47.13 36.23
C GLU A 89 13.31 46.22 35.06
N PRO A 90 14.22 45.39 34.52
CA PRO A 90 13.87 44.39 33.52
C PRO A 90 13.03 43.28 34.13
N TYR A 91 11.99 42.85 33.41
CA TYR A 91 11.03 41.84 33.87
C TYR A 91 10.69 40.89 32.71
N TYR A 92 11.27 39.70 32.74
CA TYR A 92 11.10 38.68 31.68
C TYR A 92 10.78 37.29 32.24
N PRO A 93 9.79 37.13 33.13
CA PRO A 93 9.44 35.82 33.69
C PRO A 93 8.92 34.83 32.63
N GLU A 94 8.21 35.28 31.59
CA GLU A 94 7.68 34.37 30.57
C GLU A 94 8.80 33.76 29.74
N GLN A 95 9.71 34.60 29.23
CA GLN A 95 10.89 34.13 28.51
C GLN A 95 11.71 33.13 29.33
N ARG A 96 12.03 33.49 30.58
CA ARG A 96 12.83 32.65 31.50
C ARG A 96 12.14 31.31 31.80
N MET A 97 10.85 31.33 32.09
CA MET A 97 10.07 30.12 32.36
C MET A 97 10.06 29.20 31.13
N ASN A 98 9.86 29.74 29.93
CA ASN A 98 9.86 28.97 28.69
C ASN A 98 11.24 28.34 28.40
N GLU A 99 12.33 29.04 28.68
CA GLU A 99 13.69 28.50 28.58
C GLU A 99 13.92 27.30 29.53
N LEU A 100 13.42 27.39 30.76
CA LEU A 100 13.50 26.30 31.74
C LEU A 100 12.65 25.09 31.34
N LEU A 101 11.42 25.31 30.88
CA LEU A 101 10.54 24.24 30.40
C LEU A 101 11.15 23.53 29.18
N ALA A 102 11.69 24.28 28.22
CA ALA A 102 12.37 23.71 27.06
C ALA A 102 13.60 22.88 27.47
N ARG A 103 14.32 23.27 28.53
CA ARG A 103 15.43 22.48 29.08
C ARG A 103 14.95 21.17 29.69
N ILE A 104 13.90 21.18 30.50
CA ILE A 104 13.31 19.97 31.11
C ILE A 104 12.86 19.00 30.01
N GLU A 105 12.21 19.50 28.96
CA GLU A 105 11.78 18.68 27.83
C GLU A 105 12.97 18.03 27.10
N ARG A 106 14.08 18.76 26.91
CA ARG A 106 15.31 18.20 26.33
C ARG A 106 15.89 17.09 27.20
N GLU A 107 16.07 17.34 28.49
CA GLU A 107 16.61 16.35 29.44
C GLU A 107 15.73 15.09 29.51
N ARG A 108 14.39 15.26 29.49
CA ARG A 108 13.46 14.14 29.47
C ARG A 108 13.55 13.32 28.17
N ARG A 109 13.68 13.98 27.02
CA ARG A 109 13.88 13.30 25.73
C ARG A 109 15.21 12.55 25.69
N GLU A 110 16.28 13.13 26.24
CA GLU A 110 17.58 12.47 26.35
C GLU A 110 17.49 11.19 27.20
N LEU A 111 16.86 11.27 28.38
CA LEU A 111 16.64 10.09 29.24
C LEU A 111 15.81 9.01 28.54
N GLN A 112 14.74 9.39 27.82
CA GLN A 112 13.93 8.45 27.05
C GLN A 112 14.74 7.80 25.91
N ASN A 113 15.54 8.58 25.19
CA ASN A 113 16.40 8.06 24.12
C ASN A 113 17.47 7.11 24.68
N ASP A 114 18.06 7.43 25.84
CA ASP A 114 19.04 6.59 26.52
C ASP A 114 18.42 5.28 27.00
N GLU A 115 17.20 5.32 27.55
CA GLU A 115 16.46 4.13 27.94
C GLU A 115 16.12 3.25 26.73
N GLN A 116 15.63 3.85 25.64
CA GLN A 116 15.35 3.14 24.39
C GLN A 116 16.61 2.50 23.80
N ARG A 117 17.74 3.21 23.81
CA ARG A 117 19.04 2.66 23.39
C ARG A 117 19.44 1.48 24.26
N ARG A 118 19.39 1.61 25.58
CA ARG A 118 19.70 0.50 26.50
C ARG A 118 18.81 -0.72 26.24
N GLN A 119 17.51 -0.53 26.04
CA GLN A 119 16.58 -1.60 25.71
C GLN A 119 16.95 -2.28 24.39
N LYS A 120 17.30 -1.50 23.35
CA LYS A 120 17.76 -2.03 22.07
C LYS A 120 19.02 -2.87 22.20
N PHE A 121 20.04 -2.41 22.94
CA PHE A 121 21.27 -3.19 23.15
C PHE A 121 21.06 -4.45 24.01
N MET A 122 20.16 -4.41 24.99
CA MET A 122 19.85 -5.58 25.82
C MET A 122 19.01 -6.63 25.09
N ASN A 123 18.15 -6.19 24.16
CA ASN A 123 17.23 -7.04 23.42
C ASN A 123 17.25 -6.67 21.92
N PRO A 124 18.35 -6.93 21.21
CA PRO A 124 18.57 -6.41 19.87
C PRO A 124 17.56 -6.93 18.84
N PRO A 125 17.34 -6.19 17.74
CA PRO A 125 16.65 -6.74 16.57
C PRO A 125 17.42 -7.94 16.03
N GLN A 126 16.72 -8.88 15.41
CA GLN A 126 17.32 -10.07 14.80
C GLN A 126 16.78 -10.23 13.39
N LEU A 127 17.60 -9.86 12.41
CA LEU A 127 17.22 -9.87 11.00
C LEU A 127 17.44 -11.25 10.38
N LEU A 128 16.36 -11.84 9.87
CA LEU A 128 16.36 -13.08 9.10
C LEU A 128 16.05 -12.76 7.64
N LEU A 129 16.80 -13.38 6.73
CA LEU A 129 16.67 -13.20 5.30
C LEU A 129 16.17 -14.49 4.64
N THR A 130 15.23 -14.34 3.72
CA THR A 130 14.93 -15.33 2.69
C THR A 130 14.97 -14.64 1.33
N ALA A 131 15.38 -15.37 0.29
CA ALA A 131 15.47 -14.82 -1.05
C ALA A 131 15.15 -15.86 -2.11
N GLU A 132 14.45 -15.43 -3.15
CA GLU A 132 14.10 -16.25 -4.31
C GLU A 132 14.29 -15.47 -5.61
N LEU A 133 14.71 -16.17 -6.67
CA LEU A 133 14.80 -15.61 -8.02
C LEU A 133 13.47 -15.78 -8.76
N LEU A 134 13.01 -14.66 -9.33
CA LEU A 134 11.91 -14.59 -10.26
C LEU A 134 12.49 -14.37 -11.66
N ASP A 135 12.67 -15.46 -12.40
CA ASP A 135 13.08 -15.44 -13.80
C ASP A 135 11.86 -15.52 -14.74
N ALA A 136 11.99 -15.02 -15.96
CA ALA A 136 10.87 -14.95 -16.92
C ALA A 136 10.43 -16.32 -17.46
N SER A 137 11.24 -17.36 -17.30
CA SER A 137 10.98 -18.75 -17.72
C SER A 137 10.48 -19.64 -16.58
N ASN A 138 10.50 -19.15 -15.35
CA ASN A 138 10.14 -19.85 -14.11
C ASN A 138 10.87 -21.19 -13.93
N ASP A 139 12.17 -21.22 -14.23
CA ASP A 139 12.98 -22.44 -14.14
C ASP A 139 14.14 -22.34 -13.13
N LYS A 140 14.17 -21.25 -12.35
CA LYS A 140 15.18 -20.96 -11.32
C LYS A 140 16.61 -20.89 -11.89
N ALA A 141 16.74 -20.70 -13.21
CA ALA A 141 17.99 -20.41 -13.88
C ALA A 141 18.01 -18.94 -14.34
N VAL A 142 19.22 -18.42 -14.54
CA VAL A 142 19.45 -17.10 -15.09
C VAL A 142 20.05 -17.26 -16.48
N ASP A 143 19.25 -17.00 -17.51
CA ASP A 143 19.67 -17.02 -18.89
C ASP A 143 20.34 -15.68 -19.28
N GLY A 144 21.41 -15.75 -20.06
CA GLY A 144 22.06 -14.55 -20.58
C GLY A 144 21.06 -13.70 -21.37
N GLY A 145 21.07 -12.38 -21.16
CA GLY A 145 20.15 -11.46 -21.82
C GLY A 145 18.76 -11.36 -21.19
N GLU A 146 18.47 -12.09 -20.11
CA GLU A 146 17.21 -11.98 -19.38
C GLU A 146 17.18 -10.79 -18.41
N SER A 147 15.96 -10.42 -18.02
CA SER A 147 15.71 -9.57 -16.86
C SER A 147 14.73 -10.28 -15.95
N GLY A 148 14.90 -10.10 -14.65
CA GLY A 148 14.05 -10.72 -13.62
C GLY A 148 14.05 -9.90 -12.35
N LYS A 149 13.47 -10.45 -11.29
CA LYS A 149 13.46 -9.83 -9.96
C LYS A 149 13.98 -10.82 -8.92
N LEU A 150 14.81 -10.35 -8.01
CA LEU A 150 15.20 -11.06 -6.81
C LEU A 150 14.25 -10.64 -5.69
N LEU A 151 13.39 -11.55 -5.24
CA LEU A 151 12.47 -11.29 -4.14
C LEU A 151 13.20 -11.58 -2.82
N VAL A 152 13.45 -10.55 -2.02
CA VAL A 152 14.13 -10.67 -0.73
C VAL A 152 13.16 -10.28 0.38
N THR A 153 12.95 -11.19 1.32
CA THR A 153 12.18 -10.96 2.54
C THR A 153 13.12 -10.75 3.71
N VAL A 154 12.92 -9.65 4.43
CA VAL A 154 13.65 -9.32 5.64
C VAL A 154 12.67 -9.33 6.81
N GLN A 155 12.86 -10.27 7.74
CA GLN A 155 12.06 -10.39 8.95
C GLN A 155 12.84 -9.94 10.18
N ASN A 156 12.24 -9.14 11.05
CA ASN A 156 12.79 -8.86 12.37
C ASN A 156 12.19 -9.82 13.40
N SER A 157 12.90 -10.90 13.71
CA SER A 157 12.54 -11.88 14.74
C SER A 157 12.98 -11.46 16.16
N GLY A 158 13.64 -10.31 16.28
CA GLY A 158 14.10 -9.75 17.56
C GLY A 158 12.97 -9.08 18.35
N LYS A 159 13.33 -8.49 19.49
CA LYS A 159 12.37 -7.88 20.43
C LYS A 159 12.27 -6.37 20.31
N THR A 160 13.19 -5.73 19.61
CA THR A 160 13.21 -4.28 19.39
C THR A 160 13.22 -3.96 17.90
N ARG A 161 12.82 -2.75 17.57
CA ARG A 161 12.74 -2.25 16.19
C ARG A 161 14.12 -2.22 15.52
N ALA A 162 14.19 -2.69 14.28
CA ALA A 162 15.35 -2.52 13.42
C ALA A 162 15.21 -1.21 12.65
N ASP A 163 16.18 -0.30 12.75
CA ASP A 163 16.10 1.03 12.17
C ASP A 163 16.98 1.15 10.92
N GLN A 164 16.43 1.80 9.88
CA GLN A 164 17.14 2.10 8.62
C GLN A 164 17.87 0.88 8.04
N VAL A 165 17.17 -0.24 7.93
CA VAL A 165 17.68 -1.47 7.36
C VAL A 165 17.95 -1.27 5.86
N VAL A 166 19.13 -1.69 5.43
CA VAL A 166 19.61 -1.62 4.06
C VAL A 166 20.13 -2.99 3.62
N LEU A 167 19.66 -3.50 2.49
CA LEU A 167 20.22 -4.70 1.87
C LEU A 167 21.48 -4.37 1.09
N LYS A 168 22.51 -5.18 1.26
CA LYS A 168 23.70 -5.25 0.42
C LYS A 168 23.67 -6.53 -0.40
N LEU A 169 23.92 -6.39 -1.69
CA LEU A 169 23.87 -7.48 -2.65
C LEU A 169 25.16 -7.53 -3.45
N ASP A 170 25.76 -8.72 -3.51
CA ASP A 170 26.95 -9.00 -4.30
C ASP A 170 26.73 -10.26 -5.14
N SER A 171 27.17 -10.24 -6.39
CA SER A 171 27.06 -11.40 -7.30
C SER A 171 28.44 -11.92 -7.69
N SER A 172 28.55 -13.25 -7.86
CA SER A 172 29.79 -13.88 -8.32
C SER A 172 30.12 -13.60 -9.79
N SER A 173 29.20 -12.99 -10.54
CA SER A 173 29.33 -12.73 -11.97
C SER A 173 28.98 -11.28 -12.31
N TYR A 174 29.95 -10.54 -12.85
CA TYR A 174 29.76 -9.19 -13.38
C TYR A 174 28.78 -9.13 -14.57
N ALA A 175 28.39 -10.29 -15.10
CA ALA A 175 27.37 -10.38 -16.14
C ALA A 175 25.95 -10.20 -15.56
N LEU A 176 25.74 -10.28 -14.24
CA LEU A 176 24.47 -9.93 -13.61
C LEU A 176 24.51 -8.49 -13.09
N GLN A 177 23.62 -7.65 -13.59
CA GLN A 177 23.46 -6.26 -13.16
C GLN A 177 22.28 -6.16 -12.20
N HIS A 178 22.49 -5.56 -11.05
CA HIS A 178 21.45 -5.26 -10.05
C HIS A 178 21.93 -4.10 -9.19
N ASP A 179 21.03 -3.51 -8.42
CA ASP A 179 21.43 -2.54 -7.40
C ASP A 179 22.26 -3.23 -6.32
N ALA A 180 23.44 -2.70 -6.03
CA ALA A 180 24.32 -3.24 -4.99
C ALA A 180 23.79 -2.95 -3.57
N THR A 181 22.92 -1.95 -3.43
CA THR A 181 22.39 -1.52 -2.14
C THR A 181 20.94 -1.06 -2.28
N VAL A 182 20.05 -1.64 -1.48
CA VAL A 182 18.60 -1.37 -1.53
C VAL A 182 18.08 -1.00 -0.14
N THR A 183 17.43 0.15 -0.01
CA THR A 183 16.89 0.61 1.28
C THR A 183 15.56 -0.08 1.60
N ILE A 184 15.45 -0.68 2.77
CA ILE A 184 14.22 -1.33 3.25
C ILE A 184 13.39 -0.35 4.08
N GLY A 185 14.03 0.32 5.05
CA GLY A 185 13.37 1.16 6.06
C GLY A 185 13.46 0.54 7.45
N SER A 186 12.51 0.87 8.33
CA SER A 186 12.49 0.32 9.68
C SER A 186 11.53 -0.87 9.77
N ILE A 187 11.87 -1.88 10.59
CA ILE A 187 11.11 -3.12 10.72
C ILE A 187 10.79 -3.36 12.20
N GLU A 188 9.50 -3.31 12.55
CA GLU A 188 9.04 -3.59 13.91
C GLU A 188 9.26 -5.08 14.29
N PRO A 189 9.36 -5.40 15.60
CA PRO A 189 9.45 -6.77 16.08
C PRO A 189 8.33 -7.67 15.52
N GLY A 190 8.70 -8.85 15.04
CA GLY A 190 7.80 -9.85 14.46
C GLY A 190 7.29 -9.53 13.05
N LYS A 191 7.60 -8.36 12.48
CA LYS A 191 7.18 -8.00 11.12
C LYS A 191 8.22 -8.42 10.08
N SER A 192 7.74 -8.57 8.86
CA SER A 192 8.55 -8.83 7.67
C SER A 192 8.29 -7.77 6.61
N LEU A 193 9.32 -7.42 5.84
CA LEU A 193 9.19 -6.59 4.65
C LEU A 193 9.79 -7.32 3.47
N VAL A 194 9.10 -7.27 2.34
CA VAL A 194 9.53 -7.87 1.08
C VAL A 194 9.98 -6.76 0.12
N ARG A 195 11.09 -7.00 -0.59
CA ARG A 195 11.54 -6.17 -1.71
C ARG A 195 11.81 -7.02 -2.94
N ALA A 196 11.28 -6.58 -4.05
CA ALA A 196 11.61 -7.12 -5.36
C ALA A 196 12.71 -6.26 -5.98
N ILE A 197 13.90 -6.82 -6.14
CA ILE A 197 15.09 -6.13 -6.65
C ILE A 197 15.28 -6.52 -8.10
N PRO A 198 15.16 -5.60 -9.06
CA PRO A 198 15.33 -5.94 -10.47
C PRO A 198 16.77 -6.34 -10.76
N TYR A 199 16.95 -7.34 -11.62
CA TYR A 199 18.25 -7.71 -12.17
C TYR A 199 18.20 -7.83 -13.70
N GLN A 200 19.36 -7.70 -14.33
CA GLN A 200 19.54 -7.90 -15.75
C GLN A 200 20.80 -8.73 -16.04
N ALA A 201 20.64 -9.87 -16.66
CA ALA A 201 21.72 -10.70 -17.14
C ALA A 201 22.21 -10.20 -18.51
N ARG A 202 23.52 -9.97 -18.64
CA ARG A 202 24.14 -9.60 -19.91
C ARG A 202 24.15 -10.81 -20.85
N LYS A 203 24.07 -10.55 -22.16
CA LYS A 203 24.23 -11.60 -23.21
C LYS A 203 25.59 -12.31 -23.18
N THR A 204 26.56 -11.75 -22.44
CA THR A 204 27.89 -12.34 -22.22
C THR A 204 27.94 -13.36 -21.07
N LEU A 205 26.82 -13.63 -20.39
CA LEU A 205 26.73 -14.65 -19.36
C LEU A 205 27.13 -16.03 -19.94
N ARG A 206 27.83 -16.84 -19.14
CA ARG A 206 28.28 -18.18 -19.51
C ARG A 206 27.53 -19.22 -18.67
N ASP A 207 27.44 -20.43 -19.19
CA ASP A 207 26.93 -21.57 -18.44
C ASP A 207 27.75 -21.79 -17.17
N GLY A 208 27.09 -22.05 -16.04
CA GLY A 208 27.76 -22.31 -14.76
C GLY A 208 26.86 -22.13 -13.54
N SER A 209 27.49 -21.95 -12.38
CA SER A 209 26.80 -21.59 -11.13
C SER A 209 26.97 -20.10 -10.86
N LEU A 210 25.85 -19.45 -10.56
CA LEU A 210 25.77 -18.07 -10.09
C LEU A 210 25.50 -18.08 -8.59
N THR A 211 26.27 -17.30 -7.84
CA THR A 211 26.05 -17.13 -6.40
C THR A 211 25.76 -15.67 -6.11
N LEU A 212 24.64 -15.42 -5.43
CA LEU A 212 24.22 -14.11 -4.95
C LEU A 212 24.34 -14.08 -3.44
N THR A 213 25.12 -13.16 -2.91
CA THR A 213 25.29 -12.95 -1.47
C THR A 213 24.48 -11.73 -1.05
N ILE A 214 23.65 -11.91 -0.04
CA ILE A 214 22.69 -10.90 0.43
C ILE A 214 22.90 -10.71 1.93
N ALA A 215 23.00 -9.47 2.39
CA ALA A 215 23.07 -9.13 3.81
C ALA A 215 22.22 -7.91 4.13
N ALA A 216 21.45 -7.94 5.22
CA ALA A 216 20.80 -6.75 5.75
C ALA A 216 21.71 -6.08 6.78
N ARG A 217 21.94 -4.78 6.60
CA ARG A 217 22.67 -3.92 7.51
C ARG A 217 21.71 -3.00 8.24
N GLU A 218 21.83 -2.96 9.55
CA GLU A 218 21.02 -2.09 10.42
C GLU A 218 21.87 -0.94 10.94
N LYS A 219 21.25 0.22 11.18
CA LYS A 219 21.98 1.47 11.52
C LYS A 219 22.94 1.35 12.71
N ASP A 220 22.55 0.63 13.75
CA ASP A 220 23.32 0.45 14.98
C ASP A 220 24.19 -0.82 14.94
N GLY A 221 24.25 -1.52 13.79
CA GLY A 221 25.14 -2.66 13.54
C GLY A 221 24.55 -4.03 13.87
N PHE A 222 23.24 -4.12 14.14
CA PHE A 222 22.55 -5.39 14.37
C PHE A 222 22.18 -6.09 13.05
N ASP A 223 23.23 -6.45 12.31
CA ASP A 223 23.14 -6.96 10.95
C ASP A 223 22.62 -8.41 10.88
N SER A 224 22.08 -8.79 9.73
CA SER A 224 21.74 -10.19 9.47
C SER A 224 22.99 -11.03 9.21
N ARG A 225 22.82 -12.36 9.27
CA ARG A 225 23.76 -13.26 8.62
C ARG A 225 23.70 -13.08 7.10
N GLU A 226 24.81 -13.36 6.43
CA GLU A 226 24.86 -13.41 4.97
C GLU A 226 24.06 -14.61 4.47
N LEU A 227 23.20 -14.38 3.49
CA LEU A 227 22.44 -15.38 2.76
C LEU A 227 23.09 -15.57 1.38
N SER A 228 23.52 -16.80 1.09
CA SER A 228 24.03 -17.16 -0.24
C SER A 228 22.98 -17.92 -1.02
N LEU A 229 22.41 -17.28 -2.04
CA LEU A 229 21.50 -17.90 -3.00
C LEU A 229 22.28 -18.43 -4.19
N GLN A 230 22.13 -19.73 -4.49
CA GLN A 230 22.74 -20.35 -5.66
C GLN A 230 21.71 -20.51 -6.78
N ALA A 231 22.12 -20.16 -8.00
CA ALA A 231 21.32 -20.30 -9.21
C ALA A 231 22.17 -20.90 -10.33
N VAL A 232 21.49 -21.49 -11.32
CA VAL A 232 22.15 -21.97 -12.55
C VAL A 232 22.24 -20.80 -13.52
N ALA A 233 23.43 -20.43 -13.95
CA ALA A 233 23.61 -19.50 -15.06
C ALA A 233 23.64 -20.27 -16.37
N ARG A 234 22.95 -19.76 -17.39
CA ARG A 234 23.01 -20.29 -18.76
C ARG A 234 23.39 -19.20 -19.75
N ALA A 235 24.16 -19.56 -20.76
CA ALA A 235 24.56 -18.65 -21.81
C ALA A 235 23.36 -18.22 -22.65
N PHE A 236 23.42 -16.99 -23.18
CA PHE A 236 22.36 -16.46 -24.05
C PHE A 236 22.12 -17.36 -25.26
N GLN A 237 20.86 -17.76 -25.46
CA GLN A 237 20.43 -18.50 -26.65
C GLN A 237 19.52 -17.60 -27.50
N PRO A 238 19.65 -17.62 -28.83
CA PRO A 238 18.81 -16.81 -29.72
C PRO A 238 17.42 -17.42 -29.88
N ALA A 239 16.40 -16.55 -29.94
CA ALA A 239 15.06 -16.90 -30.38
C ALA A 239 14.98 -17.05 -31.91
N LYS A 240 13.95 -17.75 -32.40
CA LYS A 240 13.68 -17.91 -33.84
C LYS A 240 12.18 -17.89 -34.09
N LEU A 241 11.66 -16.70 -34.38
CA LEU A 241 10.23 -16.50 -34.64
C LEU A 241 9.83 -16.97 -36.03
N GLN A 242 8.66 -17.60 -36.14
CA GLN A 242 8.05 -18.04 -37.39
C GLN A 242 6.52 -17.88 -37.33
N ILE A 243 5.89 -17.61 -38.48
CA ILE A 243 4.43 -17.70 -38.61
C ILE A 243 4.08 -19.16 -38.94
N ALA A 244 3.42 -19.84 -38.02
CA ALA A 244 3.06 -21.26 -38.13
C ALA A 244 1.77 -21.48 -38.90
N ARG A 245 0.77 -20.61 -38.69
CA ARG A 245 -0.54 -20.66 -39.35
C ARG A 245 -1.02 -19.26 -39.63
N GLN A 246 -1.82 -19.13 -40.68
CA GLN A 246 -2.54 -17.93 -41.04
C GLN A 246 -3.96 -18.30 -41.43
N GLU A 247 -4.94 -17.47 -41.07
CA GLU A 247 -6.34 -17.71 -41.37
C GLU A 247 -7.09 -16.40 -41.62
N ILE A 248 -8.02 -16.38 -42.58
CA ILE A 248 -8.95 -15.28 -42.79
C ILE A 248 -10.37 -15.79 -42.67
N ARG A 249 -11.19 -15.04 -41.93
CA ARG A 249 -12.64 -15.28 -41.81
C ARG A 249 -13.41 -14.01 -42.15
N ARG A 250 -14.61 -14.18 -42.70
CA ARG A 250 -15.54 -13.07 -42.92
C ARG A 250 -16.37 -12.84 -41.66
N GLY A 251 -16.37 -11.60 -41.15
CA GLY A 251 -17.22 -11.15 -40.06
C GLY A 251 -18.51 -10.51 -40.58
N GLU A 252 -19.20 -9.73 -39.73
CA GLU A 252 -20.40 -9.02 -40.14
C GLU A 252 -20.08 -7.91 -41.16
N GLY A 253 -20.88 -7.83 -42.23
CA GLY A 253 -20.77 -6.82 -43.27
C GLY A 253 -19.46 -6.90 -44.08
N SER A 254 -18.70 -5.81 -44.08
CA SER A 254 -17.41 -5.68 -44.78
C SER A 254 -16.20 -6.06 -43.91
N LEU A 255 -16.41 -6.59 -42.71
CA LEU A 255 -15.35 -7.00 -41.79
C LEU A 255 -14.72 -8.33 -42.22
N LEU A 256 -13.40 -8.37 -42.23
CA LEU A 256 -12.57 -9.56 -42.28
C LEU A 256 -11.76 -9.66 -40.98
N LEU A 257 -11.62 -10.88 -40.47
CA LEU A 257 -10.78 -11.20 -39.32
C LEU A 257 -9.61 -12.04 -39.82
N VAL A 258 -8.39 -11.57 -39.61
CA VAL A 258 -7.17 -12.23 -40.05
C VAL A 258 -6.37 -12.65 -38.84
N SER A 259 -6.16 -13.95 -38.67
CA SER A 259 -5.45 -14.55 -37.55
C SER A 259 -4.09 -15.09 -38.00
N TYR A 260 -3.06 -14.83 -37.19
CA TYR A 260 -1.70 -15.33 -37.39
C TYR A 260 -1.21 -16.03 -36.14
N ASP A 261 -0.74 -17.27 -36.28
CA ASP A 261 -0.10 -18.00 -35.19
C ASP A 261 1.41 -17.80 -35.28
N ILE A 262 1.98 -17.13 -34.28
CA ILE A 262 3.42 -16.86 -34.21
C ILE A 262 4.03 -17.81 -33.21
N VAL A 263 5.04 -18.56 -33.64
CA VAL A 263 5.75 -19.55 -32.83
C VAL A 263 7.23 -19.18 -32.71
N ASN A 264 7.82 -19.43 -31.54
CA ASN A 264 9.26 -19.35 -31.36
C ASN A 264 9.89 -20.75 -31.53
N LEU A 265 10.49 -21.06 -32.67
CA LEU A 265 11.24 -22.30 -32.89
C LEU A 265 12.72 -22.20 -32.45
N GLY A 266 13.09 -21.12 -31.78
CA GLY A 266 14.42 -20.91 -31.23
C GLY A 266 14.63 -21.71 -29.96
N LYS A 267 15.89 -21.82 -29.54
CA LYS A 267 16.21 -22.41 -28.22
C LYS A 267 16.15 -21.37 -27.10
N GLY A 268 16.27 -20.08 -27.43
CA GLY A 268 16.09 -18.98 -26.48
C GLY A 268 14.68 -18.39 -26.50
N VAL A 269 14.31 -17.75 -25.40
CA VAL A 269 13.06 -17.00 -25.22
C VAL A 269 13.06 -15.76 -26.12
N ALA A 270 11.97 -15.53 -26.87
CA ALA A 270 11.78 -14.31 -27.65
C ALA A 270 11.14 -13.23 -26.77
N ARG A 271 11.77 -12.04 -26.66
CA ARG A 271 11.31 -10.98 -25.74
C ARG A 271 10.65 -9.81 -26.48
N ASP A 272 9.59 -9.27 -25.85
CA ASP A 272 8.82 -8.12 -26.35
C ASP A 272 8.45 -8.20 -27.84
N VAL A 273 7.97 -9.37 -28.25
CA VAL A 273 7.65 -9.62 -29.64
C VAL A 273 6.49 -8.70 -30.03
N THR A 274 6.66 -8.04 -31.17
CA THR A 274 5.69 -7.10 -31.72
C THR A 274 5.40 -7.47 -33.15
N VAL A 275 4.13 -7.36 -33.52
CA VAL A 275 3.62 -7.62 -34.86
C VAL A 275 3.13 -6.31 -35.44
N ALA A 276 3.85 -5.78 -36.41
CA ALA A 276 3.42 -4.64 -37.20
C ALA A 276 2.78 -5.12 -38.49
N MET A 277 1.69 -4.47 -38.90
CA MET A 277 0.99 -4.77 -40.13
C MET A 277 0.90 -3.55 -41.03
N THR A 278 1.13 -3.78 -42.32
CA THR A 278 0.91 -2.80 -43.39
C THR A 278 -0.09 -3.37 -44.38
N THR A 279 -0.99 -2.52 -44.87
CA THR A 279 -2.11 -2.90 -45.73
C THR A 279 -2.18 -2.01 -46.96
N ASP A 280 -2.99 -2.40 -47.95
CA ASP A 280 -3.34 -1.59 -49.12
C ASP A 280 -4.32 -0.46 -48.74
N GLU A 281 -4.44 0.58 -49.58
CA GLU A 281 -5.33 1.74 -49.40
C GLU A 281 -6.82 1.37 -49.35
N ARG A 282 -7.17 0.19 -49.88
CA ARG A 282 -8.55 -0.34 -49.94
C ARG A 282 -8.97 -1.10 -48.68
N VAL A 283 -8.16 -1.04 -47.62
CA VAL A 283 -8.36 -1.75 -46.35
C VAL A 283 -8.27 -0.73 -45.22
N ILE A 284 -9.31 -0.68 -44.40
CA ILE A 284 -9.37 0.15 -43.21
C ILE A 284 -9.29 -0.77 -42.00
N LEU A 285 -8.34 -0.54 -41.09
CA LEU A 285 -8.24 -1.35 -39.88
C LEU A 285 -9.42 -1.08 -38.95
N ARG A 286 -9.92 -2.13 -38.30
CA ARG A 286 -11.00 -2.01 -37.31
C ARG A 286 -10.58 -1.10 -36.16
N ASN A 287 -9.32 -1.22 -35.73
CA ASN A 287 -8.73 -0.40 -34.68
C ASN A 287 -7.34 0.07 -35.10
N GLU A 288 -6.94 1.29 -34.75
CA GLU A 288 -5.58 1.78 -34.98
C GLU A 288 -4.53 0.96 -34.22
N SER A 289 -4.89 0.38 -33.07
CA SER A 289 -4.03 -0.56 -32.33
C SER A 289 -3.68 -1.83 -33.10
N ASP A 290 -4.42 -2.14 -34.18
CA ASP A 290 -4.14 -3.29 -35.02
C ASP A 290 -2.99 -3.05 -36.02
N LEU A 291 -2.51 -1.80 -36.18
CA LEU A 291 -1.27 -1.48 -36.93
C LEU A 291 -0.05 -2.15 -36.29
N LYS A 292 -0.02 -2.23 -34.96
CA LYS A 292 1.13 -2.68 -34.19
C LYS A 292 0.67 -3.32 -32.89
N LYS A 293 0.70 -4.66 -32.85
CA LYS A 293 0.32 -5.45 -31.68
C LYS A 293 1.53 -5.98 -30.94
N ARG A 294 1.62 -5.64 -29.66
CA ARG A 294 2.56 -6.28 -28.74
C ARG A 294 2.01 -7.65 -28.35
N ILE A 295 2.76 -8.71 -28.63
CA ILE A 295 2.40 -10.07 -28.21
C ILE A 295 3.16 -10.50 -26.95
N GLY A 296 4.21 -9.78 -26.55
CA GLY A 296 4.96 -10.05 -25.33
C GLY A 296 6.02 -11.12 -25.52
N THR A 297 6.28 -11.91 -24.48
CA THR A 297 7.33 -12.95 -24.49
C THR A 297 6.81 -14.27 -25.09
N LEU A 298 7.65 -14.97 -25.84
CA LEU A 298 7.40 -16.34 -26.33
C LEU A 298 8.55 -17.27 -25.92
N ALA A 299 8.26 -18.24 -25.06
CA ALA A 299 9.19 -19.30 -24.70
C ALA A 299 9.52 -20.20 -25.91
N PRO A 300 10.61 -21.00 -25.86
CA PRO A 300 10.91 -22.00 -26.89
C PRO A 300 9.72 -22.93 -27.16
N ASN A 301 9.34 -23.03 -28.43
CA ASN A 301 8.18 -23.73 -28.97
C ASN A 301 6.80 -23.19 -28.57
N GLU A 302 6.72 -22.07 -27.83
CA GLU A 302 5.45 -21.40 -27.50
C GLU A 302 4.89 -20.73 -28.75
N MET A 303 3.56 -20.78 -28.88
CA MET A 303 2.79 -20.18 -29.97
C MET A 303 1.74 -19.22 -29.41
N ARG A 304 1.56 -18.08 -30.09
CA ARG A 304 0.49 -17.12 -29.75
C ARG A 304 -0.22 -16.64 -31.01
N THR A 305 -1.54 -16.65 -30.96
CA THR A 305 -2.41 -16.20 -32.05
C THR A 305 -2.65 -14.70 -31.95
N VAL A 306 -2.52 -14.01 -33.08
CA VAL A 306 -2.79 -12.59 -33.25
C VAL A 306 -3.91 -12.42 -34.27
N GLU A 307 -5.06 -11.92 -33.83
CA GLU A 307 -6.18 -11.61 -34.72
C GLU A 307 -6.24 -10.11 -35.02
N VAL A 308 -6.45 -9.75 -36.28
CA VAL A 308 -6.63 -8.36 -36.73
C VAL A 308 -7.95 -8.23 -37.50
N GLY A 309 -8.74 -7.21 -37.15
CA GLY A 309 -9.95 -6.86 -37.88
C GLY A 309 -9.68 -5.82 -38.96
N LEU A 310 -10.19 -6.06 -40.17
CA LEU A 310 -10.11 -5.13 -41.29
C LEU A 310 -11.45 -4.99 -42.00
N TYR A 311 -11.87 -3.76 -42.25
CA TYR A 311 -12.96 -3.42 -43.15
C TYR A 311 -12.41 -3.26 -44.57
N THR A 312 -13.06 -3.90 -45.53
CA THR A 312 -12.64 -3.79 -46.93
C THR A 312 -13.81 -3.83 -47.90
N SER A 313 -13.64 -3.16 -49.04
CA SER A 313 -14.57 -3.22 -50.18
C SER A 313 -14.27 -4.38 -51.13
N LEU A 314 -13.24 -5.19 -50.85
CA LEU A 314 -12.85 -6.34 -51.64
C LEU A 314 -13.93 -7.43 -51.64
N ARG A 315 -14.15 -8.02 -52.81
CA ARG A 315 -15.10 -9.12 -53.04
C ARG A 315 -14.42 -10.45 -52.80
N SER A 316 -15.20 -11.50 -52.61
CA SER A 316 -14.66 -12.85 -52.48
C SER A 316 -13.87 -13.24 -53.74
N GLY A 317 -12.69 -13.83 -53.54
CA GLY A 317 -11.71 -14.10 -54.59
C GLY A 317 -10.74 -12.95 -54.88
N ASP A 318 -11.02 -11.71 -54.44
CA ASP A 318 -10.07 -10.62 -54.61
C ASP A 318 -8.82 -10.82 -53.73
N GLY A 319 -7.68 -10.40 -54.26
CA GLY A 319 -6.41 -10.44 -53.55
C GLY A 319 -6.28 -9.32 -52.51
N LEU A 320 -6.20 -9.70 -51.25
CA LEU A 320 -5.86 -8.89 -50.11
C LEU A 320 -4.33 -8.92 -49.88
N LYS A 321 -3.70 -7.75 -50.00
CA LYS A 321 -2.25 -7.59 -49.74
C LYS A 321 -2.05 -7.12 -48.31
N LEU A 322 -1.41 -7.95 -47.50
CA LEU A 322 -0.98 -7.63 -46.14
C LEU A 322 0.51 -7.88 -46.05
N ALA A 323 1.25 -7.02 -45.35
CA ALA A 323 2.63 -7.32 -45.00
C ALA A 323 2.79 -7.24 -43.48
N LEU A 324 3.30 -8.33 -42.93
CA LEU A 324 3.59 -8.47 -41.51
C LEU A 324 5.08 -8.34 -41.26
N GLU A 325 5.40 -7.64 -40.19
CA GLU A 325 6.73 -7.56 -39.62
C GLU A 325 6.64 -7.99 -38.16
N VAL A 326 7.26 -9.12 -37.84
CA VAL A 326 7.37 -9.64 -36.47
C VAL A 326 8.78 -9.33 -35.98
N THR A 327 8.88 -8.44 -34.99
CA THR A 327 10.16 -8.00 -34.42
C THR A 327 10.26 -8.39 -32.96
N GLU A 328 11.47 -8.75 -32.53
CA GLU A 328 11.84 -8.98 -31.14
C GLU A 328 12.69 -7.81 -30.63
N GLU A 329 12.58 -7.47 -29.34
CA GLU A 329 13.43 -6.45 -28.73
C GLU A 329 14.93 -6.81 -28.85
N GLY A 330 15.72 -5.83 -29.31
CA GLY A 330 17.16 -6.00 -29.50
C GLY A 330 17.57 -6.80 -30.74
N ASN A 331 16.64 -7.19 -31.61
CA ASN A 331 16.91 -7.79 -32.92
C ASN A 331 16.29 -6.96 -34.04
N ALA A 332 17.09 -6.06 -34.62
CA ALA A 332 16.66 -5.16 -35.71
C ALA A 332 16.35 -5.90 -37.03
N GLY A 333 16.66 -7.19 -37.14
CA GLY A 333 16.42 -8.03 -38.32
C GLY A 333 15.14 -8.88 -38.21
N GLY A 334 14.02 -8.27 -37.78
CA GLY A 334 12.74 -8.96 -37.58
C GLY A 334 12.27 -9.79 -38.79
N LEU A 335 11.44 -10.81 -38.52
CA LEU A 335 10.83 -11.63 -39.55
C LEU A 335 9.83 -10.79 -40.35
N ARG A 336 10.14 -10.55 -41.63
CA ARG A 336 9.26 -9.83 -42.56
C ARG A 336 8.61 -10.82 -43.52
N GLN A 337 7.28 -10.87 -43.53
CA GLN A 337 6.54 -11.71 -44.46
C GLN A 337 5.48 -10.88 -45.18
N ARG A 338 5.56 -10.86 -46.51
CA ARG A 338 4.51 -10.31 -47.37
C ARG A 338 3.52 -11.42 -47.69
N LEU A 339 2.25 -11.14 -47.47
CA LEU A 339 1.15 -12.07 -47.63
C LEU A 339 0.20 -11.54 -48.72
N ALA A 340 -0.03 -12.38 -49.72
CA ALA A 340 -1.10 -12.19 -50.69
C ALA A 340 -2.16 -13.24 -50.36
N LEU A 341 -3.25 -12.81 -49.75
CA LEU A 341 -4.32 -13.70 -49.29
C LEU A 341 -5.58 -13.42 -50.12
N ASN A 342 -6.38 -14.44 -50.40
CA ASN A 342 -7.66 -14.22 -51.10
C ASN A 342 -8.79 -14.03 -50.09
N VAL A 343 -9.69 -13.09 -50.37
CA VAL A 343 -10.88 -12.89 -49.53
C VAL A 343 -11.80 -14.12 -49.66
N PRO A 344 -12.14 -14.80 -48.54
CA PRO A 344 -12.93 -16.03 -48.60
C PRO A 344 -14.38 -15.78 -49.00
N ASP A 345 -15.02 -16.79 -49.58
CA ASP A 345 -16.47 -16.81 -49.80
C ASP A 345 -17.21 -16.89 -48.47
N ALA A 346 -18.41 -16.29 -48.41
CA ALA A 346 -19.23 -16.24 -47.20
C ALA A 346 -19.65 -17.64 -46.66
N ALA A 347 -19.41 -18.71 -47.41
CA ALA A 347 -19.79 -20.08 -47.08
C ALA A 347 -18.62 -21.07 -46.91
N SER A 348 -17.36 -20.63 -46.98
CA SER A 348 -16.19 -21.53 -46.84
C SER A 348 -15.27 -21.03 -45.73
N GLY A 349 -15.45 -21.56 -44.53
CA GLY A 349 -14.40 -21.58 -43.52
C GLY A 349 -13.31 -22.56 -43.98
N GLU A 350 -12.05 -22.14 -43.82
CA GLU A 350 -10.81 -22.87 -44.17
C GLU A 350 -10.30 -22.71 -45.61
N ILE A 351 -9.44 -21.70 -45.80
CA ILE A 351 -8.35 -21.76 -46.78
C ILE A 351 -7.08 -22.11 -45.99
N GLY A 352 -6.74 -23.40 -45.95
CA GLY A 352 -5.47 -23.87 -45.40
C GLY A 352 -4.38 -23.81 -46.47
N MET A 353 -3.29 -23.10 -46.20
CA MET A 353 -2.03 -23.26 -46.94
C MET A 353 -0.94 -23.76 -45.99
N GLY A 354 -0.40 -24.94 -46.30
CA GLY A 354 0.89 -25.45 -45.80
C GLY A 354 0.98 -25.67 -44.29
N ALA A 355 0.28 -26.68 -43.76
CA ALA A 355 0.56 -27.18 -42.41
C ALA A 355 1.93 -27.86 -42.40
N VAL A 356 2.93 -27.23 -41.78
CA VAL A 356 4.04 -28.00 -41.22
C VAL A 356 3.44 -28.85 -40.10
N ALA A 357 3.65 -30.16 -40.13
CA ALA A 357 3.14 -31.07 -39.10
C ALA A 357 3.72 -30.65 -37.74
N TYR A 358 2.93 -29.91 -36.98
CA TYR A 358 3.21 -29.48 -35.62
C TYR A 358 2.23 -30.22 -34.72
N THR A 359 2.77 -31.01 -33.80
CA THR A 359 2.01 -31.49 -32.65
C THR A 359 1.97 -30.34 -31.66
N PRO A 360 0.80 -29.78 -31.33
CA PRO A 360 0.70 -28.68 -30.40
C PRO A 360 1.19 -29.14 -29.04
N VAL A 361 2.33 -28.59 -28.61
CA VAL A 361 2.70 -28.56 -27.21
C VAL A 361 2.24 -27.19 -26.73
N THR A 362 1.27 -27.22 -25.82
CA THR A 362 0.61 -26.10 -25.13
C THR A 362 -0.34 -25.24 -25.98
N ALA A 363 -1.64 -25.45 -25.71
CA ALA A 363 -2.71 -24.48 -25.92
C ALA A 363 -2.34 -23.13 -25.23
N PRO A 364 -2.97 -22.00 -25.61
CA PRO A 364 -2.93 -20.80 -24.76
C PRO A 364 -3.24 -21.24 -23.33
N VAL A 365 -2.40 -20.84 -22.36
CA VAL A 365 -2.67 -21.14 -20.94
C VAL A 365 -4.06 -20.61 -20.66
N ALA A 366 -5.03 -21.51 -20.60
CA ALA A 366 -6.40 -21.15 -20.29
C ALA A 366 -6.32 -20.49 -18.92
N ILE A 367 -6.68 -19.21 -18.86
CA ILE A 367 -6.74 -18.52 -17.58
C ILE A 367 -7.76 -19.26 -16.74
N ASP A 368 -7.23 -19.89 -15.71
CA ASP A 368 -7.97 -20.86 -14.93
C ASP A 368 -9.11 -20.14 -14.21
N ASN A 369 -10.34 -20.59 -14.45
CA ASN A 369 -11.51 -20.02 -13.82
C ASN A 369 -11.58 -20.50 -12.36
N VAL A 370 -11.06 -19.67 -11.46
CA VAL A 370 -11.00 -19.95 -10.01
C VAL A 370 -12.38 -20.13 -9.37
N GLY A 371 -13.47 -19.70 -10.02
CA GLY A 371 -14.83 -19.96 -9.56
C GLY A 371 -15.32 -21.40 -9.80
N LEU A 372 -14.59 -22.19 -10.59
CA LEU A 372 -14.88 -23.60 -10.87
C LEU A 372 -14.00 -24.52 -10.01
N ASN A 373 -14.50 -25.74 -9.76
CA ASN A 373 -13.78 -26.79 -9.02
C ASN A 373 -13.25 -26.36 -7.65
N ILE A 374 -14.03 -25.52 -6.95
CA ILE A 374 -13.71 -25.10 -5.59
C ILE A 374 -13.66 -26.35 -4.70
N PRO A 375 -12.53 -26.65 -4.03
CA PRO A 375 -12.39 -27.86 -3.27
C PRO A 375 -13.30 -27.83 -2.04
N SER A 376 -13.66 -29.02 -1.56
CA SER A 376 -14.42 -29.15 -0.32
C SER A 376 -13.48 -29.35 0.85
N SER A 377 -13.71 -28.60 1.92
CA SER A 377 -12.93 -28.71 3.14
C SER A 377 -13.04 -30.10 3.75
N ALA A 378 -11.96 -30.56 4.37
CA ALA A 378 -11.97 -31.72 5.24
C ALA A 378 -12.63 -31.43 6.60
N VAL A 379 -12.71 -30.14 6.97
CA VAL A 379 -13.19 -29.67 8.27
C VAL A 379 -14.46 -28.85 8.07
N GLN A 380 -15.47 -29.10 8.89
CA GLN A 380 -16.71 -28.32 8.90
C GLN A 380 -16.71 -27.35 10.09
N GLU A 381 -16.99 -26.09 9.80
CA GLU A 381 -16.84 -24.95 10.71
C GLU A 381 -18.19 -24.30 11.00
N ASP A 382 -19.06 -25.02 11.70
CA ASP A 382 -20.48 -24.64 11.87
C ASP A 382 -20.72 -23.38 12.68
N MET A 383 -19.77 -22.98 13.53
CA MET A 383 -19.85 -21.77 14.36
C MET A 383 -18.97 -20.63 13.82
N ALA A 384 -18.27 -20.83 12.70
CA ALA A 384 -17.48 -19.79 12.08
C ALA A 384 -18.38 -18.73 11.43
N VAL A 385 -17.90 -17.49 11.35
CA VAL A 385 -18.66 -16.35 10.82
C VAL A 385 -17.92 -15.74 9.64
N GLY A 386 -18.58 -15.62 8.50
CA GLY A 386 -18.02 -15.00 7.30
C GLY A 386 -18.74 -13.69 6.96
N ILE A 387 -18.01 -12.60 6.76
CA ILE A 387 -18.53 -11.34 6.21
C ILE A 387 -17.77 -11.04 4.92
N ILE A 388 -18.44 -11.02 3.78
CA ILE A 388 -17.82 -10.82 2.47
C ILE A 388 -18.51 -9.64 1.80
N ILE A 389 -17.75 -8.57 1.56
CA ILE A 389 -18.25 -7.30 1.05
C ILE A 389 -17.63 -7.03 -0.31
N GLY A 390 -18.47 -6.74 -1.30
CA GLY A 390 -18.05 -6.22 -2.60
C GLY A 390 -18.74 -4.90 -2.89
N ASN A 391 -18.00 -3.80 -2.93
CA ASN A 391 -18.52 -2.49 -3.30
C ASN A 391 -18.02 -2.13 -4.70
N SER A 392 -18.90 -2.22 -5.68
CA SER A 392 -18.63 -2.06 -7.11
C SER A 392 -19.29 -0.81 -7.68
N ASN A 393 -20.55 -0.53 -7.31
CA ASN A 393 -21.39 0.49 -7.92
C ASN A 393 -21.50 1.73 -7.02
N TYR A 394 -20.61 2.69 -7.19
CA TYR A 394 -20.59 3.92 -6.41
C TYR A 394 -21.48 5.00 -7.04
N ALA A 395 -22.18 5.77 -6.21
CA ALA A 395 -23.00 6.89 -6.65
C ALA A 395 -22.16 8.07 -7.18
N ASN A 396 -21.00 8.30 -6.56
CA ASN A 396 -20.20 9.51 -6.75
C ASN A 396 -18.75 9.24 -7.23
N LEU A 397 -18.38 7.97 -7.46
CA LEU A 397 -17.03 7.55 -7.84
C LEU A 397 -17.07 6.56 -9.01
N ASP A 398 -15.94 6.42 -9.69
CA ASP A 398 -15.80 5.41 -10.75
C ASP A 398 -16.02 3.99 -10.17
N PRO A 399 -16.66 3.06 -10.90
CA PRO A 399 -17.00 1.75 -10.36
C PRO A 399 -15.77 0.84 -10.20
N VAL A 400 -15.80 -0.04 -9.19
CA VAL A 400 -14.81 -1.11 -9.01
C VAL A 400 -15.30 -2.36 -9.74
N ARG A 401 -14.84 -2.53 -10.97
CA ARG A 401 -15.40 -3.43 -11.99
C ARG A 401 -15.70 -4.86 -11.52
N TYR A 402 -14.82 -5.47 -10.72
CA TYR A 402 -14.94 -6.88 -10.32
C TYR A 402 -15.28 -7.12 -8.85
N ALA A 403 -15.45 -6.08 -8.03
CA ALA A 403 -15.64 -6.23 -6.57
C ALA A 403 -16.83 -7.14 -6.20
N ASN A 404 -17.96 -7.01 -6.90
CA ASN A 404 -19.14 -7.86 -6.67
C ASN A 404 -18.93 -9.33 -7.08
N GLN A 405 -18.10 -9.57 -8.11
CA GLN A 405 -17.75 -10.91 -8.60
C GLN A 405 -16.70 -11.58 -7.70
N ASP A 406 -15.72 -10.81 -7.27
CA ASP A 406 -14.71 -11.18 -6.28
C ASP A 406 -15.38 -11.63 -4.98
N ALA A 407 -16.22 -10.77 -4.39
CA ALA A 407 -16.99 -11.07 -3.19
C ALA A 407 -17.86 -12.33 -3.35
N ARG A 408 -18.53 -12.50 -4.50
CA ARG A 408 -19.35 -13.70 -4.73
C ARG A 408 -18.50 -14.97 -4.70
N THR A 409 -17.33 -14.94 -5.34
CA THR A 409 -16.46 -16.12 -5.49
C THR A 409 -15.74 -16.43 -4.17
N VAL A 410 -15.26 -15.42 -3.46
CA VAL A 410 -14.72 -15.57 -2.10
C VAL A 410 -15.77 -16.17 -1.16
N SER A 411 -17.03 -15.72 -1.22
CA SER A 411 -18.11 -16.32 -0.43
C SER A 411 -18.29 -17.82 -0.71
N ASP A 412 -18.15 -18.26 -1.96
CA ASP A 412 -18.20 -19.68 -2.30
C ASP A 412 -17.00 -20.47 -1.75
N TYR A 413 -15.80 -19.88 -1.71
CA TYR A 413 -14.61 -20.48 -1.08
C TYR A 413 -14.74 -20.56 0.44
N VAL A 414 -15.25 -19.52 1.09
CA VAL A 414 -15.48 -19.53 2.55
C VAL A 414 -16.42 -20.67 2.93
N VAL A 415 -17.46 -20.91 2.15
CA VAL A 415 -18.39 -22.04 2.40
C VAL A 415 -17.75 -23.39 2.05
N LYS A 416 -17.13 -23.52 0.87
CA LYS A 416 -16.68 -24.82 0.37
C LYS A 416 -15.28 -25.20 0.86
N ALA A 417 -14.29 -24.35 0.62
CA ALA A 417 -12.88 -24.61 0.90
C ALA A 417 -12.54 -24.42 2.39
N MET A 418 -13.09 -23.39 3.03
CA MET A 418 -12.88 -23.14 4.46
C MET A 418 -13.90 -23.88 5.35
N GLY A 419 -14.95 -24.46 4.75
CA GLY A 419 -15.92 -25.30 5.45
C GLY A 419 -16.91 -24.53 6.33
N TYR A 420 -17.08 -23.22 6.15
CA TYR A 420 -17.99 -22.43 6.98
C TYR A 420 -19.44 -22.76 6.64
N SER A 421 -20.30 -22.84 7.65
CA SER A 421 -21.75 -23.00 7.41
C SER A 421 -22.30 -21.80 6.64
N ARG A 422 -23.02 -22.06 5.54
CA ARG A 422 -23.63 -21.05 4.68
C ARG A 422 -24.50 -20.06 5.47
N ASP A 423 -25.17 -20.52 6.52
CA ASP A 423 -26.06 -19.68 7.35
C ASP A 423 -25.31 -18.61 8.16
N ASN A 424 -24.01 -18.79 8.37
CA ASN A 424 -23.14 -17.84 9.06
C ASN A 424 -22.26 -17.03 8.10
N VAL A 425 -22.41 -17.21 6.79
CA VAL A 425 -21.67 -16.47 5.75
C VAL A 425 -22.59 -15.42 5.13
N ARG A 426 -22.28 -14.14 5.34
CA ARG A 426 -23.00 -13.01 4.76
C ARG A 426 -22.23 -12.46 3.57
N LEU A 427 -22.86 -12.50 2.39
CA LEU A 427 -22.41 -11.79 1.20
C LEU A 427 -23.18 -10.47 1.12
N GLU A 428 -22.47 -9.36 1.27
CA GLU A 428 -23.01 -8.01 1.18
C GLU A 428 -22.46 -7.33 -0.07
N ARG A 429 -23.31 -6.60 -0.79
CA ARG A 429 -22.96 -5.92 -2.04
C ARG A 429 -23.33 -4.45 -1.95
N ASP A 430 -22.43 -3.61 -2.44
CA ASP A 430 -22.64 -2.17 -2.57
C ASP A 430 -23.17 -1.54 -1.27
N LEU A 431 -22.43 -1.75 -0.17
CA LEU A 431 -22.82 -1.29 1.16
C LEU A 431 -22.77 0.23 1.29
N SER A 432 -23.87 0.78 1.81
CA SER A 432 -24.02 2.17 2.22
C SER A 432 -23.29 2.46 3.55
N SER A 433 -22.98 3.73 3.81
CA SER A 433 -22.36 4.21 5.05
C SER A 433 -23.12 3.77 6.31
N ARG A 434 -24.45 3.81 6.26
CA ARG A 434 -25.32 3.35 7.35
C ARG A 434 -25.19 1.83 7.57
N GLU A 435 -25.00 1.08 6.49
CA GLU A 435 -24.91 -0.38 6.55
C GLU A 435 -23.56 -0.86 7.07
N PHE A 436 -22.46 -0.18 6.74
CA PHE A 436 -21.17 -0.39 7.38
C PHE A 436 -21.25 -0.25 8.90
N ARG A 437 -21.79 0.87 9.38
CA ARG A 437 -21.98 1.13 10.81
C ARG A 437 -22.89 0.10 11.47
N ARG A 438 -23.94 -0.36 10.78
CA ARG A 438 -24.80 -1.45 11.28
C ARG A 438 -24.05 -2.77 11.38
N LEU A 439 -23.17 -3.05 10.42
CA LEU A 439 -22.46 -4.32 10.30
C LEU A 439 -21.35 -4.45 11.36
N PHE A 440 -20.49 -3.43 11.44
CA PHE A 440 -19.31 -3.41 12.31
C PHE A 440 -19.51 -2.68 13.64
N GLY A 441 -20.59 -1.89 13.77
CA GLY A 441 -20.90 -1.10 14.97
C GLY A 441 -20.32 0.31 14.89
N THR A 442 -20.45 1.06 15.99
CA THR A 442 -19.88 2.41 16.10
C THR A 442 -18.96 2.55 17.31
N ARG A 443 -18.03 3.50 17.22
CA ARG A 443 -17.05 3.76 18.26
C ARG A 443 -17.70 4.14 19.60
N GLU A 444 -18.79 4.92 19.57
CA GLU A 444 -19.52 5.37 20.76
C GLU A 444 -20.09 4.22 21.58
N ARG A 445 -20.35 3.08 20.93
CA ARG A 445 -20.87 1.86 21.55
C ARG A 445 -19.81 0.77 21.70
N GLY A 446 -18.54 1.13 21.50
CA GLY A 446 -17.41 0.19 21.53
C GLY A 446 -17.57 -0.95 20.54
N PHE A 447 -18.23 -0.70 19.40
CA PHE A 447 -18.50 -1.66 18.31
C PHE A 447 -19.38 -2.87 18.67
N LYS A 448 -19.83 -2.98 19.93
CA LYS A 448 -20.67 -4.12 20.41
C LYS A 448 -22.08 -4.12 19.83
N ASP A 449 -22.48 -3.00 19.24
CA ASP A 449 -23.74 -2.84 18.52
C ASP A 449 -23.66 -3.27 17.04
N GLY A 450 -22.50 -3.74 16.57
CA GLY A 450 -22.35 -4.35 15.26
C GLY A 450 -23.08 -5.69 15.14
N VAL A 451 -23.63 -5.98 13.96
CA VAL A 451 -24.19 -7.31 13.64
C VAL A 451 -23.13 -8.40 13.74
N LEU A 452 -21.90 -8.12 13.29
CA LEU A 452 -20.78 -9.07 13.38
C LEU A 452 -20.49 -9.42 14.83
N TYR A 453 -20.31 -8.41 15.71
CA TYR A 453 -20.05 -8.63 17.13
C TYR A 453 -21.10 -9.53 17.77
N ARG A 454 -22.39 -9.20 17.63
CA ARG A 454 -23.48 -9.99 18.23
C ARG A 454 -23.52 -11.42 17.74
N ARG A 455 -23.22 -11.66 16.44
CA ARG A 455 -23.17 -13.00 15.88
C ARG A 455 -22.01 -13.81 16.46
N VAL A 456 -20.82 -13.22 16.52
CA VAL A 456 -19.62 -13.87 17.08
C VAL A 456 -19.83 -14.13 18.58
N GLU A 457 -20.38 -13.18 19.33
CA GLU A 457 -20.72 -13.35 20.74
C GLU A 457 -21.68 -14.52 20.97
N LEU A 458 -22.72 -14.66 20.14
CA LEU A 458 -23.65 -15.76 20.25
C LEU A 458 -22.97 -17.12 19.96
N ASN A 459 -22.16 -17.19 18.90
CA ASN A 459 -21.46 -18.41 18.51
C ASN A 459 -20.37 -18.78 19.54
N ALA A 460 -19.71 -17.79 20.15
CA ALA A 460 -18.70 -17.97 21.19
C ALA A 460 -19.24 -18.67 22.46
N ARG A 461 -20.57 -18.61 22.70
CA ARG A 461 -21.22 -19.35 23.79
C ARG A 461 -21.27 -20.87 23.56
N ARG A 462 -21.08 -21.32 22.32
CA ARG A 462 -21.15 -22.73 21.92
C ARG A 462 -19.81 -23.30 21.47
N ARG A 463 -18.96 -22.46 20.89
CA ARG A 463 -17.60 -22.81 20.48
C ARG A 463 -16.65 -21.74 20.99
N GLU A 464 -15.68 -22.13 21.81
CA GLU A 464 -14.63 -21.22 22.21
C GLU A 464 -13.85 -20.73 20.99
N ASN A 465 -13.58 -19.42 20.93
CA ASN A 465 -12.78 -18.78 19.89
C ASN A 465 -13.22 -19.13 18.45
N PRO A 466 -14.50 -18.87 18.08
CA PRO A 466 -15.03 -19.27 16.79
C PRO A 466 -14.31 -18.52 15.65
N PRO A 467 -13.97 -19.17 14.51
CA PRO A 467 -13.29 -18.50 13.43
C PRO A 467 -14.12 -17.36 12.82
N VAL A 468 -13.47 -16.26 12.49
CA VAL A 468 -14.10 -15.12 11.80
C VAL A 468 -13.31 -14.82 10.53
N PHE A 469 -14.00 -14.72 9.40
CA PHE A 469 -13.39 -14.32 8.13
C PHE A 469 -14.09 -13.06 7.61
N VAL A 470 -13.33 -12.00 7.36
CA VAL A 470 -13.84 -10.75 6.79
C VAL A 470 -13.10 -10.45 5.50
N TYR A 471 -13.85 -10.28 4.40
CA TYR A 471 -13.32 -9.88 3.10
C TYR A 471 -13.97 -8.58 2.64
N TYR A 472 -13.15 -7.66 2.15
CA TYR A 472 -13.61 -6.42 1.51
C TYR A 472 -12.93 -6.25 0.16
N SER A 473 -13.71 -6.00 -0.89
CA SER A 473 -13.23 -5.50 -2.18
C SER A 473 -13.99 -4.25 -2.56
N GLY A 474 -13.28 -3.18 -2.89
CA GLY A 474 -13.87 -1.88 -3.18
C GLY A 474 -12.83 -0.76 -3.15
N HIS A 475 -13.32 0.48 -3.05
CA HIS A 475 -12.47 1.65 -2.92
C HIS A 475 -12.01 1.84 -1.48
N GLY A 476 -10.78 2.32 -1.37
CA GLY A 476 -10.20 2.85 -0.16
C GLY A 476 -9.64 4.21 -0.51
N ALA A 477 -9.68 5.10 0.47
CA ALA A 477 -9.22 6.46 0.24
C ALA A 477 -8.53 6.99 1.49
N PRO A 478 -7.44 7.76 1.32
CA PRO A 478 -6.93 8.56 2.41
C PRO A 478 -7.89 9.73 2.67
N SER A 479 -7.87 10.21 3.91
CA SER A 479 -8.45 11.47 4.31
C SER A 479 -7.93 12.61 3.44
N LEU A 480 -8.81 13.56 3.11
CA LEU A 480 -8.38 14.86 2.58
C LEU A 480 -7.97 15.81 3.72
N GLU A 481 -8.22 15.44 4.97
CA GLU A 481 -7.83 16.22 6.15
C GLU A 481 -6.38 15.93 6.56
N GLU A 482 -5.80 16.77 7.42
CA GLU A 482 -4.40 16.63 7.87
C GLU A 482 -4.14 15.44 8.81
N ASP A 483 -5.16 14.63 9.11
CA ASP A 483 -5.10 13.54 10.08
C ASP A 483 -4.50 12.24 9.52
N GLY A 484 -4.27 12.16 8.21
CA GLY A 484 -3.58 11.02 7.56
C GLY A 484 -4.35 9.69 7.65
N LYS A 485 -5.64 9.72 7.98
CA LYS A 485 -6.46 8.50 8.14
C LYS A 485 -6.78 7.84 6.82
N ALA A 486 -7.03 6.53 6.84
CA ALA A 486 -7.56 5.78 5.72
C ALA A 486 -9.01 5.35 5.99
N TYR A 487 -9.80 5.20 4.93
CA TYR A 487 -11.21 4.83 5.02
C TYR A 487 -11.54 3.72 4.01
N LEU A 488 -12.38 2.77 4.42
CA LEU A 488 -13.16 1.95 3.49
C LEU A 488 -14.32 2.82 2.97
N VAL A 489 -14.50 2.89 1.66
CA VAL A 489 -15.44 3.83 1.03
C VAL A 489 -16.80 3.15 0.80
N PRO A 490 -17.89 3.62 1.44
CA PRO A 490 -19.23 3.17 1.12
C PRO A 490 -19.71 3.67 -0.25
N VAL A 491 -20.68 2.98 -0.85
CA VAL A 491 -21.11 3.31 -2.23
C VAL A 491 -21.85 4.64 -2.36
N ASP A 492 -22.43 5.14 -1.27
CA ASP A 492 -23.15 6.42 -1.19
C ASP A 492 -22.24 7.60 -0.86
N THR A 493 -20.97 7.36 -0.53
CA THR A 493 -20.04 8.38 -0.03
C THR A 493 -19.28 9.10 -1.15
N SER A 494 -19.08 10.41 -0.96
CA SER A 494 -18.17 11.23 -1.79
C SER A 494 -16.80 11.38 -1.12
N LEU A 495 -15.72 11.64 -1.88
CA LEU A 495 -14.40 11.87 -1.27
C LEU A 495 -14.34 13.13 -0.39
N ARG A 496 -15.21 14.13 -0.65
CA ARG A 496 -15.28 15.35 0.16
C ARG A 496 -15.89 15.08 1.54
N ASP A 497 -16.83 14.14 1.61
CA ASP A 497 -17.55 13.80 2.82
C ASP A 497 -16.96 12.58 3.53
N LEU A 498 -15.80 12.08 3.06
CA LEU A 498 -15.17 10.84 3.52
C LEU A 498 -14.93 10.81 5.04
N ALA A 499 -14.55 11.95 5.64
CA ALA A 499 -14.33 12.05 7.09
C ALA A 499 -15.61 11.82 7.92
N TYR A 500 -16.79 12.07 7.34
CA TYR A 500 -18.09 11.96 8.02
C TYR A 500 -18.85 10.69 7.63
N GLU A 501 -18.79 10.33 6.34
CA GLU A 501 -19.56 9.24 5.74
C GLU A 501 -18.74 7.97 5.52
N GLY A 502 -17.42 8.08 5.37
CA GLY A 502 -16.53 6.93 5.26
C GLY A 502 -16.50 6.08 6.52
N TYR A 503 -16.10 4.81 6.38
CA TYR A 503 -15.85 3.94 7.53
C TYR A 503 -14.34 3.89 7.78
N ALA A 504 -13.88 4.58 8.82
CA ALA A 504 -12.44 4.71 9.12
C ALA A 504 -11.81 3.33 9.29
N LEU A 505 -10.64 3.13 8.68
CA LEU A 505 -9.91 1.87 8.72
C LEU A 505 -9.47 1.52 10.15
N ASP A 506 -9.15 2.54 10.95
CA ASP A 506 -8.88 2.38 12.39
C ASP A 506 -10.10 1.88 13.15
N ASP A 507 -11.30 2.39 12.84
CA ASP A 507 -12.55 1.92 13.45
C ASP A 507 -12.90 0.50 13.00
N PHE A 508 -12.60 0.17 11.75
CA PHE A 508 -12.69 -1.20 11.27
C PHE A 508 -11.80 -2.13 12.07
N TYR A 509 -10.50 -1.84 12.21
CA TYR A 509 -9.61 -2.68 13.01
C TYR A 509 -9.99 -2.73 14.48
N ALA A 510 -10.43 -1.61 15.08
CA ALA A 510 -10.93 -1.58 16.45
C ALA A 510 -12.20 -2.43 16.61
N SER A 511 -13.10 -2.45 15.62
CA SER A 511 -14.29 -3.32 15.63
C SER A 511 -13.94 -4.81 15.57
N ILE A 512 -12.88 -5.16 14.83
CA ILE A 512 -12.36 -6.52 14.76
C ILE A 512 -11.70 -6.92 16.08
N ALA A 513 -10.86 -6.04 16.65
CA ALA A 513 -10.20 -6.27 17.93
C ALA A 513 -11.20 -6.38 19.10
N ALA A 514 -12.37 -5.76 18.99
CA ALA A 514 -13.42 -5.86 19.98
C ALA A 514 -14.14 -7.24 19.99
N LEU A 515 -14.05 -8.03 18.92
CA LEU A 515 -14.77 -9.29 18.81
C LEU A 515 -14.41 -10.27 19.94
N PRO A 516 -15.36 -11.08 20.44
CA PRO A 516 -15.08 -12.14 21.40
C PRO A 516 -14.46 -13.38 20.71
N SER A 517 -13.50 -13.16 19.82
CA SER A 517 -12.71 -14.17 19.13
C SER A 517 -11.37 -13.57 18.70
N ASN A 518 -10.30 -14.31 18.91
CA ASN A 518 -8.94 -13.99 18.47
C ASN A 518 -8.55 -14.78 17.20
N ASN A 519 -9.43 -15.67 16.71
CA ASN A 519 -9.25 -16.40 15.46
C ASN A 519 -9.92 -15.64 14.31
N VAL A 520 -9.29 -14.54 13.90
CA VAL A 520 -9.84 -13.65 12.87
C VAL A 520 -8.89 -13.56 11.68
N THR A 521 -9.41 -13.77 10.48
CA THR A 521 -8.73 -13.43 9.24
C THR A 521 -9.46 -12.29 8.54
N VAL A 522 -8.71 -11.28 8.13
CA VAL A 522 -9.19 -10.12 7.38
C VAL A 522 -8.46 -10.08 6.04
N VAL A 523 -9.18 -9.84 4.96
CA VAL A 523 -8.64 -9.69 3.61
C VAL A 523 -9.21 -8.41 3.00
N ILE A 524 -8.34 -7.45 2.71
CA ILE A 524 -8.71 -6.14 2.15
C ILE A 524 -8.09 -6.02 0.76
N ASP A 525 -8.94 -6.02 -0.26
CA ASP A 525 -8.56 -5.75 -1.63
C ASP A 525 -9.00 -4.35 -2.05
N SER A 526 -8.12 -3.39 -1.78
CA SER A 526 -8.43 -1.98 -1.96
C SER A 526 -7.16 -1.16 -2.13
N CYS A 527 -7.19 -0.15 -3.01
CA CYS A 527 -6.19 0.90 -3.04
C CYS A 527 -6.45 1.87 -1.88
N PHE A 528 -5.41 2.38 -1.20
CA PHE A 528 -5.53 3.50 -0.25
C PHE A 528 -4.65 4.70 -0.61
N SER A 529 -4.04 4.65 -1.79
CA SER A 529 -3.18 5.70 -2.35
C SER A 529 -3.98 6.87 -2.95
N GLY A 530 -5.31 6.80 -2.96
CA GLY A 530 -6.17 7.74 -3.68
C GLY A 530 -6.12 7.60 -5.21
N SER A 531 -5.53 6.50 -5.70
CA SER A 531 -5.44 6.15 -7.11
C SER A 531 -6.14 4.83 -7.42
N THR A 532 -6.57 4.66 -8.65
CA THR A 532 -7.22 3.47 -9.22
C THR A 532 -6.40 2.94 -10.39
N ASN A 533 -6.76 1.75 -10.87
CA ASN A 533 -6.16 1.14 -12.06
C ASN A 533 -6.20 2.05 -13.31
N ASP A 534 -7.22 2.93 -13.42
CA ASP A 534 -7.45 3.78 -14.59
C ASP A 534 -7.06 5.27 -14.35
N GLY A 535 -6.36 5.58 -13.25
CA GLY A 535 -5.94 6.94 -12.91
C GLY A 535 -6.37 7.38 -11.51
N LEU A 536 -6.60 8.68 -11.30
CA LEU A 536 -7.01 9.21 -9.98
C LEU A 536 -8.42 8.74 -9.60
N LEU A 537 -8.63 8.50 -8.30
CA LEU A 537 -9.93 8.09 -7.75
C LEU A 537 -11.03 9.14 -7.99
N GLN A 538 -10.65 10.42 -8.09
CA GLN A 538 -11.52 11.49 -8.57
C GLN A 538 -10.71 12.43 -9.48
N LYS A 539 -11.17 12.59 -10.71
CA LYS A 539 -10.45 13.30 -11.79
C LYS A 539 -10.28 14.81 -11.56
N ASP A 540 -11.14 15.39 -10.72
CA ASP A 540 -11.16 16.84 -10.42
C ASP A 540 -10.40 17.21 -9.13
N ILE A 541 -9.78 16.25 -8.44
CA ILE A 541 -8.98 16.51 -7.24
C ILE A 541 -7.50 16.51 -7.61
N SER A 542 -6.78 17.56 -7.19
CA SER A 542 -5.33 17.64 -7.36
C SER A 542 -4.64 16.50 -6.59
N PRO A 543 -3.74 15.71 -7.21
CA PRO A 543 -2.98 14.66 -6.52
C PRO A 543 -2.24 15.14 -5.28
N ALA A 544 -1.84 16.43 -5.23
CA ALA A 544 -1.16 17.03 -4.09
C ALA A 544 -2.02 17.13 -2.82
N LEU A 545 -3.36 17.02 -2.96
CA LEU A 545 -4.29 17.00 -1.83
C LEU A 545 -4.44 15.60 -1.22
N LEU A 546 -4.02 14.55 -1.94
CA LEU A 546 -4.08 13.17 -1.45
C LEU A 546 -2.83 12.88 -0.61
N LYS A 547 -2.96 13.00 0.72
CA LYS A 547 -1.91 12.57 1.65
C LYS A 547 -2.06 11.07 1.89
N THR A 548 -1.17 10.25 1.33
CA THR A 548 -1.22 8.78 1.53
C THR A 548 -1.13 8.43 3.00
N ALA A 549 -1.97 7.51 3.48
CA ALA A 549 -1.87 7.01 4.84
C ALA A 549 -0.49 6.39 5.13
N ASP A 550 0.04 6.62 6.33
CA ASP A 550 1.35 6.11 6.73
C ASP A 550 1.35 4.58 6.88
N THR A 551 0.21 4.00 7.28
CA THR A 551 -0.01 2.56 7.32
C THR A 551 -1.47 2.23 6.96
N ILE A 552 -1.68 1.09 6.31
CA ILE A 552 -3.01 0.51 6.04
C ILE A 552 -3.22 -0.81 6.78
N THR A 553 -2.19 -1.26 7.48
CA THR A 553 -2.21 -2.44 8.34
C THR A 553 -2.15 -2.01 9.80
N PRO A 554 -2.83 -2.73 10.71
CA PRO A 554 -2.83 -2.38 12.12
C PRO A 554 -1.49 -2.70 12.78
N ILE A 555 -1.12 -1.92 13.79
CA ILE A 555 0.15 -2.08 14.52
C ILE A 555 0.12 -3.33 15.41
N ASP A 556 -1.00 -3.55 16.13
CA ASP A 556 -1.22 -4.67 17.04
C ASP A 556 -2.66 -5.21 16.89
N MET A 557 -2.82 -6.50 16.59
CA MET A 557 -4.11 -7.21 16.51
C MET A 557 -4.04 -8.57 17.21
N GLY A 558 -3.06 -8.77 18.11
CA GLY A 558 -2.82 -10.07 18.72
C GLY A 558 -2.68 -11.19 17.68
N ASN A 559 -3.58 -12.18 17.71
CA ASN A 559 -3.55 -13.33 16.82
C ASN A 559 -4.23 -13.10 15.45
N ALA A 560 -4.89 -11.99 15.14
CA ALA A 560 -5.56 -11.85 13.83
C ALA A 560 -4.56 -11.94 12.65
N SER A 561 -5.02 -12.41 11.48
CA SER A 561 -4.23 -12.42 10.23
C SER A 561 -4.86 -11.44 9.26
N VAL A 562 -4.12 -10.41 8.84
CA VAL A 562 -4.64 -9.34 7.97
C VAL A 562 -3.87 -9.34 6.66
N PHE A 563 -4.57 -9.58 5.56
CA PHE A 563 -4.05 -9.45 4.21
C PHE A 563 -4.49 -8.13 3.59
N THR A 564 -3.57 -7.41 2.94
CA THR A 564 -3.90 -6.28 2.07
C THR A 564 -3.36 -6.53 0.66
N SER A 565 -4.11 -6.12 -0.36
CA SER A 565 -3.71 -6.38 -1.75
C SER A 565 -2.53 -5.54 -2.23
N THR A 566 -2.20 -4.46 -1.53
CA THR A 566 -1.12 -3.52 -1.84
C THR A 566 -0.42 -3.03 -0.56
N SER A 567 0.69 -2.33 -0.71
CA SER A 567 1.21 -1.39 0.30
C SER A 567 0.54 0.00 0.18
N PRO A 568 0.64 0.91 1.19
CA PRO A 568 -0.15 2.15 1.23
C PRO A 568 -0.07 3.07 0.01
N ARG A 569 1.03 3.00 -0.76
CA ARG A 569 1.29 3.89 -1.92
C ARG A 569 1.13 3.19 -3.27
N GLN A 570 0.69 1.94 -3.29
CA GLN A 570 0.55 1.12 -4.50
C GLN A 570 -0.92 1.02 -4.95
N VAL A 571 -1.13 0.55 -6.19
CA VAL A 571 -2.44 0.37 -6.81
C VAL A 571 -2.78 -1.13 -6.87
N SER A 572 -4.04 -1.48 -6.62
CA SER A 572 -4.58 -2.83 -6.85
C SER A 572 -5.10 -2.93 -8.28
N TYR A 573 -4.56 -3.87 -9.04
CA TYR A 573 -4.86 -4.06 -10.46
C TYR A 573 -6.04 -4.99 -10.68
N TRP A 574 -6.77 -4.75 -11.78
CA TRP A 574 -7.71 -5.73 -12.31
C TRP A 574 -7.01 -6.77 -13.18
N TYR A 575 -7.48 -8.01 -13.12
CA TYR A 575 -7.09 -9.09 -14.02
C TYR A 575 -8.27 -9.38 -14.97
N ASN A 576 -8.36 -8.60 -16.04
CA ASN A 576 -9.54 -8.55 -16.91
C ASN A 576 -9.89 -9.88 -17.54
N GLU A 577 -8.87 -10.62 -17.94
CA GLU A 577 -8.98 -11.92 -18.58
C GLU A 577 -9.56 -12.97 -17.62
N ALA A 578 -9.28 -12.85 -16.32
CA ALA A 578 -9.85 -13.69 -15.26
C ALA A 578 -11.19 -13.16 -14.71
N ARG A 579 -11.59 -11.92 -15.04
CA ARG A 579 -12.75 -11.21 -14.48
C ARG A 579 -12.75 -11.11 -12.95
N HIS A 580 -11.56 -10.94 -12.40
CA HIS A 580 -11.30 -10.77 -10.98
C HIS A 580 -10.32 -9.61 -10.77
N SER A 581 -10.17 -9.10 -9.55
CA SER A 581 -8.95 -8.37 -9.23
C SER A 581 -7.74 -9.31 -9.31
N LEU A 582 -6.55 -8.76 -9.56
CA LEU A 582 -5.31 -9.54 -9.64
C LEU A 582 -5.00 -10.25 -8.33
N PHE A 583 -5.12 -9.52 -7.21
CA PHE A 583 -4.91 -10.09 -5.89
C PHE A 583 -5.93 -11.17 -5.56
N THR A 584 -7.22 -10.90 -5.75
CA THR A 584 -8.27 -11.87 -5.42
C THR A 584 -8.18 -13.12 -6.29
N TYR A 585 -7.83 -12.98 -7.57
CA TYR A 585 -7.59 -14.13 -8.44
C TYR A 585 -6.55 -15.10 -7.85
N TYR A 586 -5.36 -14.59 -7.52
CA TYR A 586 -4.30 -15.41 -6.95
C TYR A 586 -4.61 -15.86 -5.52
N PHE A 587 -5.35 -15.06 -4.74
CA PHE A 587 -5.81 -15.47 -3.41
C PHE A 587 -6.69 -16.71 -3.49
N LEU A 588 -7.65 -16.73 -4.42
CA LEU A 588 -8.54 -17.87 -4.64
C LEU A 588 -7.79 -19.07 -5.22
N LYS A 589 -6.87 -18.84 -6.17
CA LYS A 589 -6.04 -19.90 -6.75
C LYS A 589 -5.13 -20.56 -5.72
N GLY A 590 -4.49 -19.76 -4.87
CA GLY A 590 -3.68 -20.22 -3.74
C GLY A 590 -4.51 -21.03 -2.75
N LEU A 591 -5.66 -20.50 -2.31
CA LEU A 591 -6.60 -21.21 -1.45
C LEU A 591 -7.01 -22.54 -2.05
N ARG A 592 -7.26 -22.65 -3.36
CA ARG A 592 -7.65 -23.90 -4.02
C ARG A 592 -6.60 -25.02 -3.93
N GLY A 593 -5.37 -24.73 -3.51
CA GLY A 593 -4.31 -25.72 -3.35
C GLY A 593 -2.97 -25.28 -3.94
N SER A 594 -2.93 -24.23 -4.76
CA SER A 594 -1.66 -23.80 -5.38
C SER A 594 -0.68 -23.16 -4.39
N ALA A 595 -1.13 -22.85 -3.17
CA ALA A 595 -0.30 -22.34 -2.09
C ALA A 595 0.05 -23.44 -1.04
N ASP A 596 -0.16 -24.72 -1.34
CA ASP A 596 0.25 -25.84 -0.48
C ASP A 596 1.72 -26.19 -0.80
N ASP A 597 2.67 -25.43 -0.26
CA ASP A 597 4.08 -25.52 -0.65
C ASP A 597 4.75 -26.77 -0.05
N ASP A 598 4.33 -27.18 1.16
CA ASP A 598 4.83 -28.38 1.83
C ASP A 598 4.03 -29.66 1.50
N SER A 599 2.95 -29.54 0.72
CA SER A 599 2.06 -30.64 0.30
C SER A 599 1.38 -31.36 1.47
N ASP A 600 1.15 -30.67 2.59
CA ASP A 600 0.46 -31.21 3.77
C ASP A 600 -1.07 -31.15 3.67
N GLN A 601 -1.60 -30.65 2.54
CA GLN A 601 -3.03 -30.47 2.25
C GLN A 601 -3.71 -29.42 3.12
N ARG A 602 -2.93 -28.52 3.71
CA ARG A 602 -3.40 -27.35 4.45
C ARG A 602 -2.84 -26.13 3.76
N ILE A 603 -3.64 -25.08 3.77
CA ILE A 603 -3.18 -23.77 3.30
C ILE A 603 -3.08 -22.88 4.52
N THR A 604 -1.88 -22.52 4.91
CA THR A 604 -1.65 -21.54 5.97
C THR A 604 -1.65 -20.11 5.42
N SER A 605 -1.83 -19.14 6.30
CA SER A 605 -1.76 -17.72 5.94
C SER A 605 -0.36 -17.33 5.43
N GLY A 606 0.69 -17.95 5.96
CA GLY A 606 2.08 -17.76 5.53
C GLY A 606 2.31 -18.24 4.10
N GLU A 607 1.97 -19.50 3.81
CA GLU A 607 2.15 -20.03 2.45
C GLU A 607 1.28 -19.28 1.44
N LEU A 608 0.04 -18.93 1.82
CA LEU A 608 -0.82 -18.13 0.97
C LEU A 608 -0.21 -16.75 0.69
N HIS A 609 0.44 -16.12 1.67
CA HIS A 609 1.13 -14.84 1.49
C HIS A 609 2.35 -14.95 0.57
N GLU A 610 3.16 -16.00 0.72
CA GLU A 610 4.32 -16.25 -0.14
C GLU A 610 3.88 -16.50 -1.59
N TYR A 611 2.89 -17.37 -1.78
CA TYR A 611 2.25 -17.62 -3.08
C TYR A 611 1.73 -16.32 -3.72
N LEU A 612 0.99 -15.51 -2.96
CA LEU A 612 0.46 -14.23 -3.44
C LEU A 612 1.57 -13.26 -3.84
N SER A 613 2.59 -13.13 -3.00
CA SER A 613 3.70 -12.20 -3.22
C SER A 613 4.44 -12.53 -4.51
N TRP A 614 4.70 -13.81 -4.76
CA TRP A 614 5.34 -14.31 -5.98
C TRP A 614 4.45 -14.07 -7.21
N ASN A 615 3.22 -14.58 -7.20
CA ASN A 615 2.37 -14.61 -8.41
C ASN A 615 1.91 -13.22 -8.86
N VAL A 616 1.60 -12.35 -7.90
CA VAL A 616 1.22 -10.97 -8.19
C VAL A 616 2.44 -10.23 -8.77
N ALA A 617 3.61 -10.34 -8.15
CA ALA A 617 4.83 -9.69 -8.65
C ALA A 617 5.21 -10.19 -10.06
N ASN A 618 5.09 -11.50 -10.31
CA ASN A 618 5.35 -12.09 -11.61
C ASN A 618 4.41 -11.53 -12.69
N TYR A 619 3.10 -11.48 -12.42
CA TYR A 619 2.14 -10.91 -13.37
C TYR A 619 2.41 -9.43 -13.65
N ILE A 620 2.72 -8.63 -12.62
CA ILE A 620 3.08 -7.20 -12.79
C ILE A 620 4.26 -7.04 -13.75
N LEU A 621 5.27 -7.92 -13.64
CA LEU A 621 6.44 -7.95 -14.51
C LEU A 621 6.06 -8.34 -15.95
N GLU A 622 5.40 -9.48 -16.14
CA GLU A 622 5.02 -10.00 -17.46
C GLU A 622 4.10 -9.03 -18.22
N ALA A 623 3.15 -8.43 -17.50
CA ALA A 623 2.20 -7.47 -18.07
C ALA A 623 2.76 -6.05 -18.18
N ASN A 624 4.02 -5.81 -17.76
CA ASN A 624 4.70 -4.52 -17.75
C ASN A 624 3.84 -3.39 -17.15
N LYS A 625 3.30 -3.62 -15.94
CA LYS A 625 2.46 -2.63 -15.27
C LYS A 625 3.28 -1.44 -14.76
N PRO A 626 2.72 -0.22 -14.75
CA PRO A 626 3.46 1.00 -14.43
C PRO A 626 3.82 1.15 -12.95
N SER A 627 3.19 0.40 -12.05
CA SER A 627 3.52 0.39 -10.63
C SER A 627 3.45 -1.04 -10.08
N ASP A 628 4.23 -1.29 -9.02
CA ASP A 628 4.17 -2.58 -8.33
C ASP A 628 2.86 -2.72 -7.54
N GLN A 629 2.42 -3.97 -7.38
CA GLN A 629 1.41 -4.37 -6.42
C GLN A 629 2.04 -5.41 -5.50
N THR A 630 2.22 -5.07 -4.23
CA THR A 630 2.84 -5.97 -3.25
C THR A 630 1.82 -6.35 -2.17
N PRO A 631 1.28 -7.58 -2.21
CA PRO A 631 0.45 -8.09 -1.13
C PRO A 631 1.18 -7.99 0.22
N GLN A 632 0.46 -7.75 1.31
CA GLN A 632 1.02 -7.73 2.66
C GLN A 632 0.27 -8.72 3.55
N LEU A 633 0.96 -9.29 4.53
CA LEU A 633 0.38 -10.05 5.62
C LEU A 633 0.89 -9.49 6.96
N VAL A 634 -0.04 -9.21 7.88
CA VAL A 634 0.28 -8.84 9.26
C VAL A 634 -0.43 -9.79 10.23
N GLY A 635 0.31 -10.22 11.27
CA GLY A 635 -0.22 -11.03 12.37
C GLY A 635 0.16 -12.50 12.24
N ASP A 636 -0.76 -13.42 12.58
CA ASP A 636 -0.45 -14.86 12.62
C ASP A 636 -0.26 -15.44 11.21
N ASN A 637 0.96 -15.89 10.89
CA ASN A 637 1.32 -16.53 9.63
C ASN A 637 1.13 -18.07 9.64
N ARG A 638 0.74 -18.66 10.77
CA ARG A 638 0.47 -20.10 10.91
C ARG A 638 -1.02 -20.42 10.89
N ARG A 639 -1.86 -19.44 10.57
CA ARG A 639 -3.32 -19.63 10.53
C ARG A 639 -3.69 -20.53 9.39
N VAL A 640 -4.27 -21.68 9.71
CA VAL A 640 -4.84 -22.57 8.70
C VAL A 640 -6.10 -21.94 8.11
N MET A 641 -6.07 -21.67 6.81
CA MET A 641 -7.14 -21.07 6.04
C MET A 641 -8.05 -22.11 5.40
N ALA A 642 -7.47 -23.21 4.90
CA ALA A 642 -8.20 -24.32 4.32
C ALA A 642 -7.49 -25.65 4.65
N VAL A 643 -8.26 -26.74 4.72
CA VAL A 643 -7.76 -28.10 4.91
C VAL A 643 -8.49 -28.98 3.92
N TYR A 644 -7.76 -29.75 3.14
CA TYR A 644 -8.33 -30.65 2.13
C TYR A 644 -8.15 -32.11 2.52
N LYS A 645 -9.06 -32.96 2.03
CA LYS A 645 -8.90 -34.40 2.21
C LYS A 645 -7.87 -34.88 1.20
N GLY A 646 -6.89 -35.64 1.66
CA GLY A 646 -6.00 -36.36 0.77
C GLY A 646 -6.79 -37.26 -0.15
N ALA A 647 -6.46 -37.23 -1.43
CA ALA A 647 -6.82 -38.33 -2.30
C ALA A 647 -6.22 -39.62 -1.67
N PRO A 648 -6.98 -40.72 -1.63
CA PRO A 648 -6.54 -41.97 -1.01
C PRO A 648 -5.24 -42.51 -1.58
#